data_AF-A0A960FHJ3-F1
#
_entry.id   AF-A0A960FHJ3-F1
#
_cell.length_a   1.000
_cell.length_b   1.000
_cell.length_c   1.000
_cell.angle_alpha   90.00
_cell.angle_beta   90.00
_cell.angle_gamma   90.00
#
_symmetry.space_group_name_H-M   'P 1'
#
loop_
_entity.id
_entity.type
_entity.pdbx_description
1 polymer ?
#
loop_
_entity_poly.entity_id
_entity_poly.type
_entity_poly.pdbx_seq_one_letter_code
_entity_poly.pdbx_strand_id
1 'polypeptide(L)'
;MDALDRMANDYFIGRVVRKDLVRSVKVGHNVPVHVLEFLLGKYCASDDPTVVESGLAVVNQTLVDNFIRPDEAELAKSKVKLRGEHRLIDKVEVRLVEGRFWATLANFNDKWVHIQEDVVRKYDRLVQGGVWCQLDLMFNELEDERPVRPFYIKALKPIQVAAFDLDAYLMGRGMFSRDEWLDLIMRSIGLEPAEYDLRGKLVAITRLIPMVERNYNLIELGPWGTGKSFVYREQSPNAILISGGKITVAQLFVNNSTGRIGLLGNWDVVAFDEVASLEMSDSTVIQMLKDYMESGSFARGREEIPAEASTVFVGNTSRPHTDLVRTAHLFADLPKAMVDPAFLDRMHFYLPGWEAPKLEPRLFTDHYGFVSDFLAEAFRQLRKRTYVNAIDSEFNLGPHLAQRDVKAVRKTVSGLLKILHPNGEWTRSELREYLEWAMEGRRRVKEQLKKLAAHDFSKTSFTYAEVDTGREYTVQVPEQPEVPIEATGAEPEPAEAAADPSTSVTDLIAKGENSSIEFKSTFRVNLATGQRDVAMEQTVVKTVAGFLNARGGTLLIGVADDGTPRGLSEDFVATGNRGRDGYTNVLTSVLESSLGRTAVTNVAISFEQVSDQEVCRLDVTRSHEPVFVKNSKGDADLYVRINNSTRLLNTQDALQYVRKHWR
;
A
#
# COMPACT_ATOMS: atom_id res chain seq x y z
N MET A 1 14.45 23.67 13.23
CA MET A 1 14.88 22.91 12.04
C MET A 1 15.72 21.74 12.50
N ASP A 2 15.44 20.55 12.02
CA ASP A 2 16.30 19.37 12.22
C ASP A 2 17.43 19.30 11.16
N ALA A 3 18.16 18.18 11.11
CA ALA A 3 19.21 17.97 10.11
C ALA A 3 18.65 17.94 8.68
N LEU A 4 17.53 17.26 8.47
CA LEU A 4 16.91 17.09 7.15
C LEU A 4 16.34 18.42 6.63
N ASP A 5 15.76 19.26 7.50
CA ASP A 5 15.29 20.61 7.18
C ASP A 5 16.45 21.48 6.66
N ARG A 6 17.63 21.40 7.30
CA ARG A 6 18.81 22.16 6.87
C ARG A 6 19.31 21.70 5.52
N MET A 7 19.47 20.39 5.32
CA MET A 7 19.88 19.83 4.02
C MET A 7 18.88 20.19 2.90
N ALA A 8 17.58 20.09 3.18
CA ALA A 8 16.53 20.46 2.23
C ALA A 8 16.62 21.95 1.85
N ASN A 9 16.86 22.83 2.82
CA ASN A 9 17.04 24.25 2.53
C ASN A 9 18.35 24.55 1.80
N ASP A 10 19.46 23.86 2.12
CA ASP A 10 20.77 24.10 1.51
C ASP A 10 20.81 23.67 0.02
N TYR A 11 20.27 22.50 -0.30
CA TYR A 11 20.33 21.93 -1.66
C TYR A 11 19.12 22.27 -2.54
N PHE A 12 18.01 22.71 -1.94
CA PHE A 12 16.77 23.01 -2.64
C PHE A 12 16.18 24.37 -2.24
N ILE A 13 17.04 25.39 -2.14
CA ILE A 13 16.67 26.78 -1.82
C ILE A 13 15.49 27.24 -2.67
N GLY A 14 14.43 27.71 -2.01
CA GLY A 14 13.22 28.22 -2.65
C GLY A 14 12.36 27.15 -3.35
N ARG A 15 12.68 25.86 -3.18
CA ARG A 15 11.91 24.71 -3.69
C ARG A 15 11.27 23.88 -2.58
N VAL A 16 11.57 24.21 -1.32
CA VAL A 16 10.98 23.61 -0.13
C VAL A 16 10.19 24.65 0.67
N VAL A 17 9.19 24.18 1.40
CA VAL A 17 8.27 25.02 2.18
C VAL A 17 7.86 24.28 3.45
N ARG A 18 7.59 25.03 4.51
CA ARG A 18 7.05 24.50 5.76
C ARG A 18 5.61 24.00 5.59
N LYS A 19 5.40 22.71 5.85
CA LYS A 19 4.11 22.06 5.60
C LYS A 19 3.05 22.35 6.67
N ASP A 20 3.44 22.66 7.89
CA ASP A 20 2.52 23.12 8.93
C ASP A 20 1.87 24.47 8.59
N LEU A 21 2.64 25.39 8.01
CA LEU A 21 2.13 26.70 7.58
C LEU A 21 1.11 26.56 6.45
N VAL A 22 1.35 25.63 5.52
CA VAL A 22 0.39 25.31 4.45
C VAL A 22 -0.92 24.80 5.06
N ARG A 23 -0.81 23.88 6.03
CA ARG A 23 -1.97 23.30 6.72
C ARG A 23 -2.75 24.34 7.51
N SER A 24 -2.08 25.24 8.22
CA SER A 24 -2.74 26.28 9.02
C SER A 24 -3.52 27.27 8.16
N VAL A 25 -2.97 27.69 7.01
CA VAL A 25 -3.64 28.63 6.10
C VAL A 25 -4.79 27.95 5.34
N LYS A 26 -4.62 26.67 4.92
CA LYS A 26 -5.64 25.92 4.17
C LYS A 26 -6.97 25.79 4.94
N VAL A 27 -6.94 25.71 6.28
CA VAL A 27 -8.16 25.64 7.10
C VAL A 27 -9.06 26.87 6.91
N GLY A 28 -8.46 28.05 6.67
CA GLY A 28 -9.20 29.30 6.49
C GLY A 28 -9.62 29.59 5.03
N HIS A 29 -9.02 28.93 4.05
CA HIS A 29 -9.14 29.29 2.63
C HIS A 29 -9.30 28.07 1.71
N ASN A 30 -10.33 28.07 0.87
CA ASN A 30 -10.52 27.03 -0.16
C ASN A 30 -9.70 27.33 -1.42
N VAL A 31 -8.37 27.26 -1.29
CA VAL A 31 -7.39 27.58 -2.32
C VAL A 31 -6.53 26.33 -2.61
N PRO A 32 -6.12 26.06 -3.87
CA PRO A 32 -5.23 24.93 -4.16
C PRO A 32 -3.91 25.00 -3.38
N VAL A 33 -3.41 23.86 -2.88
CA VAL A 33 -2.21 23.80 -2.03
C VAL A 33 -0.99 24.46 -2.68
N HIS A 34 -0.73 24.20 -3.96
CA HIS A 34 0.41 24.79 -4.68
C HIS A 34 0.36 26.32 -4.77
N VAL A 35 -0.84 26.94 -4.73
CA VAL A 35 -0.98 28.40 -4.68
C VAL A 35 -0.57 28.92 -3.29
N LEU A 36 -0.98 28.23 -2.23
CA LEU A 36 -0.59 28.56 -0.86
C LEU A 36 0.93 28.43 -0.68
N GLU A 37 1.50 27.33 -1.16
CA GLU A 37 2.94 27.07 -1.07
C GLU A 37 3.77 28.12 -1.81
N PHE A 38 3.32 28.60 -2.97
CA PHE A 38 3.98 29.70 -3.67
C PHE A 38 3.98 31.00 -2.86
N LEU A 39 2.84 31.36 -2.25
CA LEU A 39 2.73 32.57 -1.44
C LEU A 39 3.58 32.45 -0.17
N LEU A 40 3.53 31.30 0.50
CA LEU A 40 4.33 31.00 1.68
C LEU A 40 5.83 30.97 1.34
N GLY A 41 6.23 30.36 0.22
CA GLY A 41 7.62 30.38 -0.24
C GLY A 41 8.13 31.78 -0.58
N LYS A 42 7.24 32.72 -0.91
CA LYS A 42 7.60 34.12 -1.18
C LYS A 42 7.73 34.97 0.09
N TYR A 43 6.84 34.80 1.06
CA TYR A 43 6.73 35.70 2.21
C TYR A 43 7.17 35.06 3.55
N CYS A 44 7.28 33.74 3.62
CA CYS A 44 7.62 32.98 4.82
C CYS A 44 8.88 32.11 4.63
N ALA A 45 9.83 32.55 3.79
CA ALA A 45 11.08 31.83 3.49
C ALA A 45 12.15 31.91 4.59
N SER A 46 11.80 32.37 5.80
CA SER A 46 12.71 32.57 6.93
C SER A 46 12.39 31.57 8.04
N ASP A 47 13.37 31.27 8.88
CA ASP A 47 13.22 30.49 10.11
C ASP A 47 12.93 31.35 11.34
N ASP A 48 13.11 32.68 11.23
CA ASP A 48 12.75 33.64 12.27
C ASP A 48 11.22 33.66 12.48
N PRO A 49 10.73 33.29 13.68
CA PRO A 49 9.30 33.26 13.98
C PRO A 49 8.59 34.59 13.71
N THR A 50 9.26 35.73 13.93
CA THR A 50 8.67 37.07 13.73
C THR A 50 8.48 37.41 12.25
N VAL A 51 9.45 37.01 11.43
CA VAL A 51 9.37 37.14 9.97
C VAL A 51 8.29 36.23 9.41
N VAL A 52 8.20 35.00 9.92
CA VAL A 52 7.15 34.03 9.53
C VAL A 52 5.75 34.55 9.88
N GLU A 53 5.55 35.07 11.09
CA GLU A 53 4.24 35.62 11.51
C GLU A 53 3.83 36.82 10.65
N SER A 54 4.76 37.74 10.41
CA SER A 54 4.53 38.87 9.51
C SER A 54 4.23 38.41 8.08
N GLY A 55 4.96 37.41 7.59
CA GLY A 55 4.74 36.79 6.28
C GLY A 55 3.35 36.15 6.17
N LEU A 56 2.91 35.42 7.20
CA LEU A 56 1.57 34.83 7.25
C LEU A 56 0.46 35.88 7.20
N ALA A 57 0.63 37.02 7.88
CA ALA A 57 -0.32 38.13 7.79
C ALA A 57 -0.43 38.66 6.34
N VAL A 58 0.71 38.83 5.66
CA VAL A 58 0.75 39.24 4.26
C VAL A 58 0.11 38.21 3.33
N VAL A 59 0.34 36.91 3.55
CA VAL A 59 -0.28 35.82 2.77
C VAL A 59 -1.79 35.83 2.93
N ASN A 60 -2.29 35.89 4.16
CA ASN A 60 -3.73 35.94 4.43
C ASN A 60 -4.38 37.17 3.78
N GLN A 61 -3.76 38.35 3.92
CA GLN A 61 -4.25 39.56 3.29
C GLN A 61 -4.25 39.46 1.75
N THR A 62 -3.18 38.89 1.18
CA THR A 62 -3.07 38.68 -0.28
C THR A 62 -4.18 37.77 -0.79
N LEU A 63 -4.53 36.71 -0.07
CA LEU A 63 -5.62 35.81 -0.44
C LEU A 63 -6.98 36.52 -0.39
N VAL A 64 -7.25 37.27 0.68
CA VAL A 64 -8.51 38.03 0.82
C VAL A 64 -8.67 39.08 -0.28
N ASP A 65 -7.59 39.77 -0.63
CA ASP A 65 -7.67 40.89 -1.58
C ASP A 65 -7.67 40.46 -3.04
N ASN A 66 -7.00 39.35 -3.38
CA ASN A 66 -6.71 38.98 -4.76
C ASN A 66 -7.26 37.61 -5.19
N PHE A 67 -7.59 36.69 -4.27
CA PHE A 67 -8.20 35.41 -4.65
C PHE A 67 -9.72 35.54 -4.62
N ILE A 68 -10.34 35.45 -5.79
CA ILE A 68 -11.80 35.59 -5.94
C ILE A 68 -12.45 34.24 -6.17
N ARG A 69 -13.70 34.10 -5.71
CA ARG A 69 -14.56 32.95 -6.03
C ARG A 69 -15.37 33.21 -7.31
N PRO A 70 -15.83 32.15 -8.02
CA PRO A 70 -16.64 32.32 -9.23
C PRO A 70 -17.91 33.17 -9.05
N ASP A 71 -18.52 33.18 -7.87
CA ASP A 71 -19.69 34.00 -7.53
C ASP A 71 -19.36 35.49 -7.32
N GLU A 72 -18.09 35.82 -7.09
CA GLU A 72 -17.59 37.19 -6.93
C GLU A 72 -17.11 37.82 -8.25
N ALA A 73 -17.24 37.10 -9.37
CA ALA A 73 -16.73 37.50 -10.68
C ALA A 73 -17.18 38.91 -11.10
N GLU A 74 -18.47 39.22 -10.96
CA GLU A 74 -19.02 40.53 -11.36
C GLU A 74 -18.55 41.66 -10.44
N LEU A 75 -18.34 41.37 -9.16
CA LEU A 75 -17.74 42.33 -8.23
C LEU A 75 -16.28 42.60 -8.61
N ALA A 76 -15.52 41.57 -8.99
CA ALA A 76 -14.14 41.70 -9.45
C ALA A 76 -14.07 42.52 -10.76
N LYS A 77 -14.93 42.24 -11.74
CA LYS A 77 -15.06 43.04 -12.98
C LYS A 77 -15.37 44.50 -12.68
N SER A 78 -16.29 44.76 -11.76
CA SER A 78 -16.61 46.11 -11.29
C SER A 78 -15.40 46.81 -10.66
N LYS A 79 -14.62 46.11 -9.81
CA LYS A 79 -13.37 46.65 -9.24
C LYS A 79 -12.35 47.02 -10.31
N VAL A 80 -12.12 46.15 -11.31
CA VAL A 80 -11.20 46.45 -12.43
C VAL A 80 -11.68 47.67 -13.20
N LYS A 81 -12.99 47.77 -13.51
CA LYS A 81 -13.57 48.92 -14.20
C LYS A 81 -13.42 50.23 -13.42
N LEU A 82 -13.79 50.22 -12.13
CA LEU A 82 -13.79 51.43 -11.29
C LEU A 82 -12.40 51.91 -10.93
N ARG A 83 -11.45 50.99 -10.73
CA ARG A 83 -10.06 51.30 -10.34
C ARG A 83 -9.12 51.43 -11.54
N GLY A 84 -9.56 51.06 -12.73
CA GLY A 84 -8.75 50.95 -13.95
C GLY A 84 -7.87 49.70 -13.96
N GLU A 85 -7.27 49.34 -12.83
CA GLU A 85 -6.44 48.15 -12.66
C GLU A 85 -6.76 47.39 -11.37
N HIS A 86 -6.69 46.06 -11.42
CA HIS A 86 -6.84 45.21 -10.24
C HIS A 86 -6.04 43.92 -10.38
N ARG A 87 -5.32 43.58 -9.31
CA ARG A 87 -4.57 42.33 -9.20
C ARG A 87 -5.49 41.19 -8.75
N LEU A 88 -5.33 40.02 -9.36
CA LEU A 88 -6.06 38.80 -9.04
C LEU A 88 -5.15 37.58 -9.05
N ILE A 89 -5.57 36.53 -8.36
CA ILE A 89 -5.05 35.17 -8.49
C ILE A 89 -6.15 34.33 -9.14
N ASP A 90 -5.89 33.83 -10.35
CA ASP A 90 -6.85 33.06 -11.13
C ASP A 90 -6.15 31.99 -11.99
N LYS A 91 -6.89 30.96 -12.40
CA LYS A 91 -6.45 30.00 -13.39
C LYS A 91 -6.65 30.58 -14.80
N VAL A 92 -5.56 30.67 -15.54
CA VAL A 92 -5.51 31.25 -16.89
C VAL A 92 -5.28 30.14 -17.91
N GLU A 93 -6.24 29.95 -18.81
CA GLU A 93 -6.12 29.07 -19.99
C GLU A 93 -6.18 29.91 -21.26
N VAL A 94 -5.32 29.64 -22.23
CA VAL A 94 -5.22 30.41 -23.47
C VAL A 94 -5.59 29.52 -24.65
N ARG A 95 -6.41 30.05 -25.56
CA ARG A 95 -6.76 29.41 -26.83
C ARG A 95 -6.48 30.32 -28.02
N LEU A 96 -6.13 29.72 -29.15
CA LEU A 96 -6.01 30.42 -30.43
C LEU A 96 -7.36 30.37 -31.14
N VAL A 97 -7.94 31.54 -31.42
CA VAL A 97 -9.19 31.68 -32.17
C VAL A 97 -9.01 32.78 -33.21
N GLU A 98 -9.27 32.46 -34.48
CA GLU A 98 -9.23 33.43 -35.59
C GLU A 98 -7.88 34.20 -35.67
N GLY A 99 -6.77 33.51 -35.40
CA GLY A 99 -5.42 34.09 -35.47
C GLY A 99 -5.02 34.92 -34.26
N ARG A 100 -5.85 35.02 -33.22
CA ARG A 100 -5.55 35.73 -31.96
C ARG A 100 -5.62 34.82 -30.74
N PHE A 101 -4.70 35.02 -29.80
CA PHE A 101 -4.76 34.36 -28.50
C PHE A 101 -5.77 35.04 -27.56
N TRP A 102 -6.62 34.23 -26.95
CA TRP A 102 -7.62 34.66 -25.96
C TRP A 102 -7.44 33.90 -24.67
N ALA A 103 -7.31 34.64 -23.57
CA ALA A 103 -7.26 34.08 -22.23
C ALA A 103 -8.68 33.87 -21.68
N THR A 104 -8.85 32.74 -21.01
CA THR A 104 -9.99 32.39 -20.17
C THR A 104 -9.54 32.41 -18.72
N LEU A 105 -10.24 33.18 -17.92
CA LEU A 105 -10.03 33.29 -16.48
C LEU A 105 -11.15 32.55 -15.77
N ALA A 106 -10.79 31.55 -14.96
CA ALA A 106 -11.75 30.60 -14.41
C ALA A 106 -12.69 31.24 -13.38
N ASN A 107 -12.15 31.97 -12.41
CA ASN A 107 -12.94 32.58 -11.34
C ASN A 107 -13.45 33.97 -11.71
N PHE A 108 -12.70 34.74 -12.49
CA PHE A 108 -13.17 35.99 -13.09
C PHE A 108 -14.27 35.74 -14.14
N ASN A 109 -14.41 34.49 -14.59
CA ASN A 109 -15.47 34.00 -15.46
C ASN A 109 -15.62 34.85 -16.74
N ASP A 110 -14.50 35.02 -17.44
CA ASP A 110 -14.47 35.61 -18.77
C ASP A 110 -13.57 34.78 -19.69
N LYS A 111 -14.05 34.54 -20.91
CA LYS A 111 -13.39 33.71 -21.93
C LYS A 111 -12.66 34.54 -22.99
N TRP A 112 -12.84 35.85 -22.99
CA TRP A 112 -12.38 36.76 -24.03
C TRP A 112 -11.52 37.88 -23.43
N VAL A 113 -10.52 37.48 -22.64
CA VAL A 113 -9.56 38.42 -22.05
C VAL A 113 -8.33 38.51 -22.94
N HIS A 114 -7.89 39.73 -23.23
CA HIS A 114 -6.73 39.96 -24.08
C HIS A 114 -5.43 39.57 -23.37
N ILE A 115 -4.53 38.90 -24.09
CA ILE A 115 -3.20 38.51 -23.61
C ILE A 115 -2.16 38.78 -24.70
N GLN A 116 -0.97 39.23 -24.30
CA GLN A 116 0.13 39.46 -25.25
C GLN A 116 0.75 38.13 -25.72
N GLU A 117 1.08 38.04 -27.01
CA GLU A 117 1.66 36.82 -27.58
C GLU A 117 2.98 36.43 -26.92
N ASP A 118 3.80 37.40 -26.55
CA ASP A 118 5.10 37.16 -25.90
C ASP A 118 4.95 36.42 -24.57
N VAL A 119 3.86 36.70 -23.83
CA VAL A 119 3.52 35.98 -22.59
C VAL A 119 3.16 34.53 -22.89
N VAL A 120 2.40 34.29 -23.96
CA VAL A 120 2.01 32.94 -24.39
C VAL A 120 3.24 32.14 -24.82
N ARG A 121 4.12 32.72 -25.64
CA ARG A 121 5.38 32.09 -26.09
C ARG A 121 6.35 31.82 -24.96
N LYS A 122 6.33 32.64 -23.91
CA LYS A 122 7.17 32.44 -22.73
C LYS A 122 6.64 31.31 -21.83
N TYR A 123 5.33 31.08 -21.82
CA TYR A 123 4.68 30.13 -20.90
C TYR A 123 3.73 29.18 -21.65
N ASP A 124 4.29 28.19 -22.35
CA ASP A 124 3.54 27.21 -23.16
C ASP A 124 2.40 26.50 -22.41
N ARG A 125 2.51 26.36 -21.08
CA ARG A 125 1.45 25.73 -20.27
C ARG A 125 0.11 26.47 -20.31
N LEU A 126 0.12 27.77 -20.61
CA LEU A 126 -1.10 28.54 -20.78
C LEU A 126 -2.01 27.92 -21.85
N VAL A 127 -1.44 27.35 -22.91
CA VAL A 127 -2.19 26.72 -24.02
C VAL A 127 -2.41 25.20 -23.85
N GLN A 128 -1.92 24.59 -22.77
CA GLN A 128 -1.96 23.14 -22.52
C GLN A 128 -2.96 22.74 -21.39
N GLY A 129 -3.95 23.58 -21.10
CA GLY A 129 -4.94 23.32 -20.02
C GLY A 129 -4.92 24.35 -18.87
N GLY A 130 -4.07 25.36 -19.00
CA GLY A 130 -4.05 26.56 -18.18
C GLY A 130 -3.34 26.40 -16.84
N VAL A 131 -2.91 27.54 -16.29
CA VAL A 131 -2.06 27.61 -15.10
C VAL A 131 -2.57 28.65 -14.10
N TRP A 132 -2.42 28.39 -12.81
CA TRP A 132 -2.68 29.40 -11.80
C TRP A 132 -1.67 30.53 -11.92
N CYS A 133 -2.16 31.77 -11.97
CA CYS A 133 -1.35 32.95 -12.14
C CYS A 133 -1.73 34.02 -11.14
N GLN A 134 -0.75 34.80 -10.72
CA GLN A 134 -0.99 36.15 -10.24
C GLN A 134 -0.99 37.07 -11.46
N LEU A 135 -2.08 37.77 -11.71
CA LEU A 135 -2.23 38.64 -12.87
C LEU A 135 -2.74 40.02 -12.48
N ASP A 136 -2.30 41.03 -13.24
CA ASP A 136 -2.81 42.40 -13.16
C ASP A 136 -3.75 42.61 -14.34
N LEU A 137 -5.04 42.76 -14.05
CA LEU A 137 -6.05 43.10 -15.04
C LEU A 137 -6.16 44.61 -15.19
N MET A 138 -6.39 45.04 -16.42
CA MET A 138 -6.71 46.41 -16.75
C MET A 138 -8.01 46.48 -17.55
N PHE A 139 -8.76 47.54 -17.35
CA PHE A 139 -9.97 47.86 -18.12
C PHE A 139 -9.63 48.92 -19.17
N ASN A 140 -9.99 48.66 -20.42
CA ASN A 140 -9.82 49.61 -21.52
C ASN A 140 -11.18 49.90 -22.18
N GLU A 141 -11.60 51.18 -22.14
CA GLU A 141 -12.87 51.66 -22.73
C GLU A 141 -12.75 52.00 -24.22
N LEU A 142 -11.54 52.06 -24.78
CA LEU A 142 -11.27 52.67 -26.09
C LEU A 142 -11.38 51.71 -27.30
N GLU A 143 -12.11 50.59 -27.20
CA GLU A 143 -12.31 49.68 -28.34
C GLU A 143 -13.64 49.94 -29.09
N ASP A 144 -13.52 50.23 -30.40
CA ASP A 144 -14.64 50.41 -31.34
C ASP A 144 -15.17 49.08 -31.92
N GLU A 145 -14.50 47.95 -31.67
CA GLU A 145 -14.86 46.64 -32.24
C GLU A 145 -15.96 45.94 -31.42
N ARG A 146 -17.03 45.49 -32.10
CA ARG A 146 -18.10 44.70 -31.49
C ARG A 146 -17.86 43.21 -31.73
N PRO A 147 -18.04 42.36 -30.70
CA PRO A 147 -18.44 42.67 -29.32
C PRO A 147 -17.28 43.25 -28.49
N VAL A 148 -17.57 44.27 -27.66
CA VAL A 148 -16.57 44.93 -26.80
C VAL A 148 -15.97 43.95 -25.80
N ARG A 149 -14.63 43.85 -25.75
CA ARG A 149 -13.87 42.99 -24.84
C ARG A 149 -12.90 43.82 -24.00
N PRO A 150 -13.39 44.49 -22.94
CA PRO A 150 -12.65 45.58 -22.32
C PRO A 150 -11.54 45.13 -21.35
N PHE A 151 -11.36 43.82 -21.12
CA PHE A 151 -10.43 43.29 -20.12
C PHE A 151 -9.14 42.80 -20.75
N TYR A 152 -8.02 43.27 -20.21
CA TYR A 152 -6.68 42.94 -20.68
C TYR A 152 -5.82 42.44 -19.53
N ILE A 153 -5.00 41.43 -19.80
CA ILE A 153 -3.92 41.01 -18.92
C ILE A 153 -2.74 41.94 -19.16
N LYS A 154 -2.53 42.89 -18.24
CA LYS A 154 -1.40 43.82 -18.27
C LYS A 154 -0.10 43.12 -17.89
N ALA A 155 -0.14 42.31 -16.84
CA ALA A 155 0.99 41.52 -16.37
C ALA A 155 0.50 40.16 -15.88
N LEU A 156 1.31 39.12 -16.12
CA LEU A 156 1.01 37.76 -15.71
C LEU A 156 2.27 37.07 -15.20
N LYS A 157 2.17 36.52 -13.99
CA LYS A 157 3.21 35.68 -13.39
C LYS A 157 2.59 34.33 -13.02
N PRO A 158 2.99 33.23 -13.68
CA PRO A 158 2.58 31.90 -13.26
C PRO A 158 3.04 31.65 -11.82
N ILE A 159 2.15 31.05 -11.04
CA ILE A 159 2.41 30.59 -9.68
C ILE A 159 3.20 29.27 -9.72
N GLN A 160 2.98 28.49 -10.77
CA GLN A 160 3.68 27.24 -11.03
C GLN A 160 5.13 27.48 -11.50
N VAL A 161 5.99 26.49 -11.30
CA VAL A 161 7.40 26.47 -11.70
C VAL A 161 7.50 26.71 -13.21
N ALA A 162 7.87 27.94 -13.57
CA ALA A 162 7.97 28.37 -14.97
C ALA A 162 9.10 27.67 -15.74
N ALA A 163 10.17 27.27 -15.05
CA ALA A 163 11.27 26.49 -15.58
C ALA A 163 11.76 25.51 -14.50
N PHE A 164 11.73 24.21 -14.83
CA PHE A 164 12.21 23.14 -13.98
C PHE A 164 13.55 22.63 -14.52
N ASP A 165 14.56 22.62 -13.67
CA ASP A 165 15.88 22.09 -13.97
C ASP A 165 15.99 20.68 -13.41
N LEU A 166 15.91 19.69 -14.29
CA LEU A 166 16.00 18.29 -13.92
C LEU A 166 17.40 17.95 -13.39
N ASP A 167 18.46 18.48 -13.99
CA ASP A 167 19.82 18.13 -13.61
C ASP A 167 20.15 18.64 -12.20
N ALA A 168 19.69 19.86 -11.86
CA ALA A 168 19.76 20.36 -10.49
C ALA A 168 19.01 19.47 -9.48
N TYR A 169 17.84 18.95 -9.85
CA TYR A 169 17.08 18.02 -9.01
C TYR A 169 17.85 16.70 -8.76
N LEU A 170 18.48 16.16 -9.81
CA LEU A 170 19.28 14.93 -9.71
C LEU A 170 20.56 15.12 -8.88
N MET A 171 21.26 16.23 -9.07
CA MET A 171 22.44 16.56 -8.26
C MET A 171 22.05 16.76 -6.80
N GLY A 172 20.96 17.49 -6.53
CA GLY A 172 20.41 17.66 -5.19
C GLY A 172 20.07 16.32 -4.54
N ARG A 173 19.42 15.39 -5.27
CA ARG A 173 19.17 14.02 -4.79
C ARG A 173 20.46 13.31 -4.34
N GLY A 174 21.56 13.46 -5.09
CA GLY A 174 22.83 12.81 -4.79
C GLY A 174 23.44 13.21 -3.43
N MET A 175 22.95 14.28 -2.79
CA MET A 175 23.43 14.75 -1.50
C MET A 175 22.72 14.09 -0.30
N PHE A 176 21.74 13.21 -0.54
CA PHE A 176 20.95 12.54 0.49
C PHE A 176 21.19 11.03 0.43
N SER A 177 21.18 10.37 1.59
CA SER A 177 20.98 8.91 1.62
C SER A 177 19.57 8.56 1.13
N ARG A 178 19.34 7.27 0.82
CA ARG A 178 18.02 6.78 0.42
C ARG A 178 16.94 7.09 1.47
N ASP A 179 17.25 6.86 2.75
CA ASP A 179 16.27 7.01 3.82
C ASP A 179 15.97 8.48 4.14
N GLU A 180 16.97 9.35 4.13
CA GLU A 180 16.77 10.81 4.25
C GLU A 180 15.93 11.35 3.08
N TRP A 181 16.19 10.87 1.86
CA TRP A 181 15.41 11.24 0.69
C TRP A 181 13.96 10.74 0.78
N LEU A 182 13.76 9.49 1.19
CA LEU A 182 12.44 8.93 1.44
C LEU A 182 11.67 9.77 2.45
N ASP A 183 12.31 10.18 3.54
CA ASP A 183 11.73 11.02 4.58
C ASP A 183 11.39 12.42 4.06
N LEU A 184 12.22 13.00 3.19
CA LEU A 184 11.91 14.27 2.53
C LEU A 184 10.71 14.13 1.58
N ILE A 185 10.59 13.04 0.83
CA ILE A 185 9.42 12.77 -0.02
C ILE A 185 8.15 12.59 0.84
N MET A 186 8.24 11.86 1.95
CA MET A 186 7.16 11.71 2.92
C MET A 186 6.70 13.08 3.48
N ARG A 187 7.64 13.94 3.88
CA ARG A 187 7.33 15.32 4.30
C ARG A 187 6.70 16.13 3.19
N SER A 188 7.15 15.95 1.95
CA SER A 188 6.63 16.67 0.78
C SER A 188 5.15 16.39 0.53
N ILE A 189 4.71 15.16 0.79
CA ILE A 189 3.29 14.79 0.71
C ILE A 189 2.49 15.08 2.00
N GLY A 190 3.15 15.69 3.00
CA GLY A 190 2.54 16.17 4.24
C GLY A 190 2.54 15.16 5.39
N LEU A 191 3.27 14.05 5.30
CA LEU A 191 3.32 13.00 6.32
C LEU A 191 4.58 13.09 7.18
N GLU A 192 4.45 12.80 8.47
CA GLU A 192 5.58 12.78 9.42
C GLU A 192 6.33 11.44 9.36
N PRO A 193 7.55 11.38 8.82
CA PRO A 193 8.22 10.10 8.56
C PRO A 193 8.53 9.29 9.82
N ALA A 194 8.71 9.94 10.98
CA ALA A 194 9.03 9.26 12.24
C ALA A 194 7.88 8.38 12.76
N GLU A 195 6.64 8.62 12.32
CA GLU A 195 5.45 7.87 12.73
C GLU A 195 5.17 6.64 11.85
N TYR A 196 6.02 6.39 10.85
CA TYR A 196 5.87 5.28 9.90
C TYR A 196 7.10 4.38 9.93
N ASP A 197 6.86 3.07 9.96
CA ASP A 197 7.90 2.11 9.60
C ASP A 197 8.13 2.14 8.07
N LEU A 198 9.18 1.44 7.62
CA LEU A 198 9.52 1.38 6.20
C LEU A 198 8.34 0.89 5.34
N ARG A 199 7.58 -0.09 5.84
CA ARG A 199 6.41 -0.63 5.13
C ARG A 199 5.32 0.44 4.95
N GLY A 200 4.99 1.19 6.00
CA GLY A 200 4.08 2.32 5.93
C GLY A 200 4.56 3.42 4.99
N LYS A 201 5.87 3.71 4.97
CA LYS A 201 6.49 4.65 4.00
C LYS A 201 6.35 4.14 2.56
N LEU A 202 6.58 2.85 2.31
CA LEU A 202 6.38 2.22 0.99
C LEU A 202 4.93 2.32 0.52
N VAL A 203 3.95 2.11 1.41
CA VAL A 203 2.53 2.31 1.08
C VAL A 203 2.27 3.75 0.64
N ALA A 204 2.79 4.73 1.39
CA ALA A 204 2.59 6.15 1.09
C ALA A 204 3.22 6.57 -0.25
N ILE A 205 4.48 6.20 -0.53
CA ILE A 205 5.13 6.57 -1.79
C ILE A 205 4.61 5.78 -3.00
N THR A 206 4.05 4.58 -2.80
CA THR A 206 3.43 3.81 -3.90
C THR A 206 2.26 4.57 -4.54
N ARG A 207 1.57 5.44 -3.77
CA ARG A 207 0.55 6.35 -4.28
C ARG A 207 1.09 7.40 -5.28
N LEU A 208 2.41 7.64 -5.28
CA LEU A 208 3.07 8.58 -6.19
C LEU A 208 3.52 7.94 -7.50
N ILE A 209 3.62 6.60 -7.56
CA ILE A 209 4.02 5.88 -8.78
C ILE A 209 3.18 6.28 -10.00
N PRO A 210 1.84 6.38 -9.94
CA PRO A 210 1.03 6.84 -11.07
C PRO A 210 1.47 8.18 -11.66
N MET A 211 2.02 9.09 -10.84
CA MET A 211 2.46 10.42 -11.25
C MET A 211 3.81 10.38 -11.99
N VAL A 212 4.68 9.43 -11.67
CA VAL A 212 6.04 9.34 -12.23
C VAL A 212 6.21 8.25 -13.30
N GLU A 213 5.29 7.29 -13.34
CA GLU A 213 5.28 6.18 -14.30
C GLU A 213 4.05 6.30 -15.22
N ARG A 214 4.27 6.15 -16.53
CA ARG A 214 3.21 6.34 -17.55
C ARG A 214 2.30 5.13 -17.61
N ASN A 215 1.00 5.32 -17.89
CA ASN A 215 0.02 4.24 -18.04
C ASN A 215 0.12 3.20 -16.90
N TYR A 216 0.32 3.65 -15.67
CA TYR A 216 0.35 2.79 -14.49
C TYR A 216 -1.05 2.65 -13.93
N ASN A 217 -1.43 1.44 -13.52
CA ASN A 217 -2.80 1.08 -13.16
C ASN A 217 -2.75 0.60 -11.73
N LEU A 218 -3.20 1.45 -10.82
CA LEU A 218 -3.14 1.22 -9.38
C LEU A 218 -4.55 1.06 -8.85
N ILE A 219 -4.74 0.12 -7.93
CA ILE A 219 -5.97 0.02 -7.16
C ILE A 219 -5.62 0.02 -5.67
N GLU A 220 -6.29 0.89 -4.92
CA GLU A 220 -6.17 1.00 -3.46
C GLU A 220 -7.56 0.86 -2.83
N LEU A 221 -7.78 -0.25 -2.14
CA LEU A 221 -8.98 -0.45 -1.33
C LEU A 221 -8.57 -0.61 0.14
N GLY A 222 -9.31 0.03 1.03
CA GLY A 222 -9.05 -0.06 2.47
C GLY A 222 -10.06 0.72 3.32
N PRO A 223 -9.85 0.81 4.64
CA PRO A 223 -10.75 1.51 5.54
C PRO A 223 -10.80 3.02 5.27
N TRP A 224 -11.84 3.66 5.80
CA TRP A 224 -12.04 5.11 5.75
C TRP A 224 -10.92 5.86 6.50
N GLY A 225 -10.60 7.07 6.04
CA GLY A 225 -9.71 7.99 6.76
C GLY A 225 -8.21 7.73 6.60
N THR A 226 -7.76 6.97 5.60
CA THR A 226 -6.33 6.64 5.37
C THR A 226 -5.63 7.55 4.34
N GLY A 227 -6.26 8.64 3.91
CA GLY A 227 -5.66 9.62 2.99
C GLY A 227 -5.59 9.22 1.52
N LYS A 228 -6.27 8.14 1.11
CA LYS A 228 -6.20 7.53 -0.23
C LYS A 228 -6.44 8.53 -1.38
N SER A 229 -7.48 9.36 -1.25
CA SER A 229 -7.89 10.31 -2.30
C SER A 229 -7.16 11.64 -2.23
N PHE A 230 -6.54 11.97 -1.08
CA PHE A 230 -5.89 13.27 -0.85
C PHE A 230 -4.68 13.48 -1.77
N VAL A 231 -3.88 12.43 -1.98
CA VAL A 231 -2.67 12.50 -2.82
C VAL A 231 -3.02 12.93 -4.25
N TYR A 232 -4.02 12.32 -4.86
CA TYR A 232 -4.41 12.62 -6.25
C TYR A 232 -5.19 13.93 -6.41
N ARG A 233 -5.68 14.51 -5.30
CA ARG A 233 -6.39 15.79 -5.30
C ARG A 233 -5.45 16.98 -5.16
N GLU A 234 -4.43 16.86 -4.29
CA GLU A 234 -3.67 18.04 -3.86
C GLU A 234 -2.19 18.01 -4.28
N GLN A 235 -1.60 16.84 -4.58
CA GLN A 235 -0.13 16.76 -4.78
C GLN A 235 0.34 17.04 -6.20
N SER A 236 -0.53 16.97 -7.21
CA SER A 236 -0.15 17.26 -8.59
C SER A 236 -1.24 18.05 -9.31
N PRO A 237 -0.91 19.18 -9.97
CA PRO A 237 -1.85 19.90 -10.82
C PRO A 237 -2.17 19.14 -12.12
N ASN A 238 -1.46 18.05 -12.42
CA ASN A 238 -1.67 17.20 -13.59
C ASN A 238 -2.41 15.89 -13.24
N ALA A 239 -2.99 15.80 -12.05
CA ALA A 239 -3.90 14.73 -11.66
C ALA A 239 -5.34 15.25 -11.57
N ILE A 240 -6.29 14.41 -11.99
CA ILE A 240 -7.72 14.65 -11.79
C ILE A 240 -8.34 13.52 -10.98
N LEU A 241 -9.12 13.90 -9.96
CA LEU A 241 -9.90 12.98 -9.14
C LEU A 241 -11.39 13.10 -9.53
N ILE A 242 -12.00 11.97 -9.88
CA ILE A 242 -13.42 11.86 -10.21
C ILE A 242 -14.09 11.16 -9.03
N SER A 243 -14.98 11.86 -8.32
CA SER A 243 -15.73 11.31 -7.19
C SER A 243 -17.20 11.15 -7.58
N GLY A 244 -17.67 9.90 -7.68
CA GLY A 244 -19.08 9.56 -7.94
C GLY A 244 -19.62 9.99 -9.31
N GLY A 245 -20.83 9.52 -9.62
CA GLY A 245 -21.59 9.91 -10.82
C GLY A 245 -21.37 9.03 -12.05
N LYS A 246 -22.18 9.32 -13.09
CA LYS A 246 -22.24 8.55 -14.32
C LYS A 246 -21.07 8.93 -15.25
N ILE A 247 -20.11 8.03 -15.40
CA ILE A 247 -18.95 8.24 -16.29
C ILE A 247 -19.28 7.75 -17.70
N THR A 248 -19.02 8.59 -18.71
CA THR A 248 -19.29 8.31 -20.12
C THR A 248 -18.00 8.14 -20.94
N VAL A 249 -18.11 7.43 -22.07
CA VAL A 249 -17.00 7.26 -23.02
C VAL A 249 -16.42 8.61 -23.48
N ALA A 250 -17.29 9.58 -23.78
CA ALA A 250 -16.86 10.90 -24.27
C ALA A 250 -16.07 11.71 -23.24
N GLN A 251 -16.36 11.53 -21.94
CA GLN A 251 -15.61 12.18 -20.87
C GLN A 251 -14.22 11.58 -20.70
N LEU A 252 -14.09 10.26 -20.74
CA LEU A 252 -12.79 9.60 -20.51
C LEU A 252 -11.89 9.60 -21.74
N PHE A 253 -12.43 9.31 -22.93
CA PHE A 253 -11.64 8.99 -24.12
C PHE A 253 -11.69 10.12 -25.16
N VAL A 254 -12.78 10.19 -25.92
CA VAL A 254 -12.96 11.20 -26.97
C VAL A 254 -14.43 11.41 -27.25
N ASN A 255 -14.82 12.66 -27.41
CA ASN A 255 -16.14 13.00 -27.91
C ASN A 255 -16.14 12.91 -29.44
N ASN A 256 -16.81 11.89 -29.99
CA ASN A 256 -16.86 11.66 -31.44
C ASN A 256 -17.56 12.79 -32.23
N SER A 257 -18.44 13.57 -31.61
CA SER A 257 -19.15 14.67 -32.28
C SER A 257 -18.28 15.94 -32.40
N THR A 258 -17.45 16.23 -31.39
CA THR A 258 -16.62 17.45 -31.37
C THR A 258 -15.14 17.18 -31.64
N GLY A 259 -14.71 15.93 -31.59
CA GLY A 259 -13.31 15.53 -31.65
C GLY A 259 -12.50 15.85 -30.41
N ARG A 260 -13.13 16.37 -29.34
CA ARG A 260 -12.44 16.76 -28.11
C ARG A 260 -11.93 15.53 -27.37
N ILE A 261 -10.63 15.53 -27.08
CA ILE A 261 -9.96 14.51 -26.27
C ILE A 261 -10.48 14.59 -24.83
N GLY A 262 -10.77 13.42 -24.25
CA GLY A 262 -11.26 13.24 -22.88
C GLY A 262 -10.15 13.27 -21.84
N LEU A 263 -10.47 12.85 -20.61
CA LEU A 263 -9.57 12.96 -19.46
C LEU A 263 -8.27 12.16 -19.64
N LEU A 264 -8.33 10.94 -20.18
CA LEU A 264 -7.15 10.08 -20.33
C LEU A 264 -6.10 10.63 -21.31
N GLY A 265 -6.49 11.50 -22.24
CA GLY A 265 -5.54 12.13 -23.15
C GLY A 265 -5.01 13.48 -22.68
N ASN A 266 -5.55 14.07 -21.61
CA ASN A 266 -5.19 15.41 -21.14
C ASN A 266 -4.49 15.45 -19.77
N TRP A 267 -4.54 14.36 -19.00
CA TRP A 267 -4.03 14.31 -17.62
C TRP A 267 -2.92 13.28 -17.46
N ASP A 268 -1.98 13.49 -16.53
CA ASP A 268 -0.96 12.50 -16.19
C ASP A 268 -1.55 11.35 -15.36
N VAL A 269 -2.55 11.66 -14.53
CA VAL A 269 -3.26 10.69 -13.68
C VAL A 269 -4.76 10.97 -13.69
N VAL A 270 -5.55 9.93 -13.93
CA VAL A 270 -7.01 9.93 -13.74
C VAL A 270 -7.33 8.98 -12.60
N ALA A 271 -7.70 9.56 -11.46
CA ALA A 271 -8.07 8.81 -10.27
C ALA A 271 -9.60 8.77 -10.12
N PHE A 272 -10.13 7.57 -9.90
CA PHE A 272 -11.53 7.30 -9.63
C PHE A 272 -11.68 7.07 -8.13
N ASP A 273 -12.38 7.96 -7.44
CA ASP A 273 -12.67 7.88 -6.01
C ASP A 273 -14.00 7.18 -5.76
N GLU A 274 -14.15 6.63 -4.55
CA GLU A 274 -15.34 5.88 -4.14
C GLU A 274 -15.79 4.86 -5.18
N VAL A 275 -14.86 4.04 -5.70
CA VAL A 275 -15.14 3.19 -6.87
C VAL A 275 -16.35 2.26 -6.71
N ALA A 276 -16.73 1.91 -5.47
CA ALA A 276 -17.93 1.14 -5.16
C ALA A 276 -19.24 1.82 -5.62
N SER A 277 -19.29 3.16 -5.68
CA SER A 277 -20.46 3.95 -6.09
C SER A 277 -20.42 4.39 -7.56
N LEU A 278 -19.41 3.96 -8.32
CA LEU A 278 -19.30 4.33 -9.73
C LEU A 278 -20.38 3.66 -10.58
N GLU A 279 -21.25 4.48 -11.14
CA GLU A 279 -22.21 4.07 -12.15
C GLU A 279 -21.58 4.20 -13.54
N MET A 280 -21.10 3.07 -14.07
CA MET A 280 -20.64 3.03 -15.46
C MET A 280 -21.85 3.05 -16.38
N SER A 281 -21.94 4.10 -17.20
CA SER A 281 -23.08 4.35 -18.08
C SER A 281 -23.34 3.26 -19.11
N ASP A 282 -22.28 2.56 -19.49
CA ASP A 282 -22.26 1.57 -20.56
C ASP A 282 -21.11 0.58 -20.31
N SER A 283 -21.36 -0.71 -20.55
CA SER A 283 -20.35 -1.76 -20.66
C SER A 283 -19.19 -1.41 -21.58
N THR A 284 -19.43 -0.57 -22.61
CA THR A 284 -18.41 -0.06 -23.54
C THR A 284 -17.29 0.69 -22.83
N VAL A 285 -17.57 1.42 -21.74
CA VAL A 285 -16.55 2.16 -20.99
C VAL A 285 -15.50 1.21 -20.43
N ILE A 286 -15.93 0.10 -19.83
CA ILE A 286 -15.02 -0.90 -19.25
C ILE A 286 -14.22 -1.60 -20.35
N GLN A 287 -14.83 -1.90 -21.50
CA GLN A 287 -14.12 -2.51 -22.63
C GLN A 287 -13.02 -1.59 -23.16
N MET A 288 -13.32 -0.31 -23.37
CA MET A 288 -12.31 0.66 -23.82
C MET A 288 -11.22 0.90 -22.77
N LEU A 289 -11.56 0.87 -21.47
CA LEU A 289 -10.57 0.94 -20.40
C LEU A 289 -9.63 -0.27 -20.44
N LYS A 290 -10.14 -1.50 -20.68
CA LYS A 290 -9.28 -2.68 -20.84
C LYS A 290 -8.27 -2.48 -21.96
N ASP A 291 -8.71 -2.00 -23.12
CA ASP A 291 -7.82 -1.79 -24.26
C ASP A 291 -6.76 -0.74 -23.94
N TYR A 292 -7.18 0.42 -23.41
CA TYR A 292 -6.29 1.50 -23.00
C TYR A 292 -5.26 1.10 -21.93
N MET A 293 -5.69 0.36 -20.90
CA MET A 293 -4.82 -0.09 -19.81
C MET A 293 -3.74 -1.08 -20.29
N GLU A 294 -3.93 -1.70 -21.45
CA GLU A 294 -2.93 -2.58 -22.08
C GLU A 294 -2.03 -1.81 -23.04
N SER A 295 -2.62 -1.05 -23.97
CA SER A 295 -1.91 -0.43 -25.10
C SER A 295 -1.35 0.96 -24.80
N GLY A 296 -1.93 1.70 -23.84
CA GLY A 296 -1.64 3.12 -23.66
C GLY A 296 -2.23 4.00 -24.77
N SER A 297 -3.31 3.56 -25.39
CA SER A 297 -3.94 4.26 -26.51
C SER A 297 -5.43 3.95 -26.57
N PHE A 298 -6.19 4.79 -27.28
CA PHE A 298 -7.60 4.50 -27.55
C PHE A 298 -7.99 4.93 -28.95
N ALA A 299 -8.95 4.22 -29.54
CA ALA A 299 -9.37 4.43 -30.92
C ALA A 299 -10.36 5.59 -31.06
N ARG A 300 -10.20 6.38 -32.11
CA ARG A 300 -11.16 7.34 -32.66
C ARG A 300 -11.47 6.95 -34.11
N GLY A 301 -12.50 6.15 -34.32
CA GLY A 301 -12.82 5.62 -35.65
C GLY A 301 -11.72 4.68 -36.15
N ARG A 302 -10.89 5.14 -37.09
CA ARG A 302 -9.75 4.37 -37.64
C ARG A 302 -8.38 4.83 -37.14
N GLU A 303 -8.31 5.93 -36.39
CA GLU A 303 -7.05 6.46 -35.84
C GLU A 303 -6.88 6.06 -34.38
N GLU A 304 -5.65 5.75 -33.99
CA GLU A 304 -5.26 5.41 -32.64
C GLU A 304 -4.63 6.64 -31.97
N ILE A 305 -5.18 7.06 -30.83
CA ILE A 305 -4.70 8.22 -30.07
C ILE A 305 -3.84 7.70 -28.92
N PRO A 306 -2.51 7.92 -28.93
CA PRO A 306 -1.66 7.57 -27.80
C PRO A 306 -1.97 8.48 -26.60
N ALA A 307 -1.95 7.91 -25.40
CA ALA A 307 -2.18 8.63 -24.16
C ALA A 307 -1.34 8.02 -23.03
N GLU A 308 -0.85 8.89 -22.14
CA GLU A 308 0.11 8.48 -21.11
C GLU A 308 -0.51 8.37 -19.71
N ALA A 309 -1.78 8.74 -19.55
CA ALA A 309 -2.43 8.84 -18.24
C ALA A 309 -2.38 7.51 -17.47
N SER A 310 -1.98 7.59 -16.21
CA SER A 310 -2.11 6.48 -15.27
C SER A 310 -3.53 6.45 -14.71
N THR A 311 -4.06 5.25 -14.48
CA THR A 311 -5.40 5.07 -13.87
C THR A 311 -5.25 4.64 -12.43
N VAL A 312 -6.02 5.28 -11.54
CA VAL A 312 -6.04 4.92 -10.13
C VAL A 312 -7.47 4.67 -9.69
N PHE A 313 -7.70 3.54 -9.02
CA PHE A 313 -9.00 3.16 -8.49
C PHE A 313 -8.92 3.16 -6.96
N VAL A 314 -9.65 4.08 -6.32
CA VAL A 314 -9.65 4.27 -4.87
C VAL A 314 -11.03 3.93 -4.33
N GLY A 315 -11.09 3.07 -3.32
CA GLY A 315 -12.37 2.64 -2.73
C GLY A 315 -12.25 2.25 -1.27
N ASN A 316 -13.41 2.21 -0.61
CA ASN A 316 -13.49 1.71 0.76
C ASN A 316 -13.92 0.24 0.76
N THR A 317 -13.31 -0.54 1.63
CA THR A 317 -13.74 -1.94 1.86
C THR A 317 -14.95 -1.97 2.77
N SER A 318 -15.98 -2.77 2.43
CA SER A 318 -17.21 -2.91 3.24
C SER A 318 -17.00 -3.70 4.52
N ARG A 319 -15.98 -4.58 4.53
CA ARG A 319 -15.60 -5.46 5.64
C ARG A 319 -14.08 -5.47 5.80
N PRO A 320 -13.56 -5.95 6.94
CA PRO A 320 -12.12 -6.21 7.09
C PRO A 320 -11.58 -7.09 5.96
N HIS A 321 -10.35 -6.82 5.51
CA HIS A 321 -9.72 -7.56 4.43
C HIS A 321 -9.59 -9.06 4.72
N THR A 322 -9.36 -9.43 5.98
CA THR A 322 -9.31 -10.84 6.44
C THR A 322 -10.61 -11.58 6.15
N ASP A 323 -11.76 -10.94 6.39
CA ASP A 323 -13.07 -11.50 6.09
C ASP A 323 -13.34 -11.58 4.60
N LEU A 324 -12.98 -10.53 3.84
CA LEU A 324 -13.13 -10.50 2.38
C LEU A 324 -12.32 -11.62 1.72
N VAL A 325 -11.08 -11.84 2.14
CA VAL A 325 -10.23 -12.91 1.61
C VAL A 325 -10.79 -14.28 1.95
N ARG A 326 -11.39 -14.47 3.14
CA ARG A 326 -11.98 -15.75 3.55
C ARG A 326 -13.31 -16.06 2.86
N THR A 327 -14.16 -15.06 2.66
CA THR A 327 -15.55 -15.25 2.23
C THR A 327 -15.79 -14.92 0.76
N ALA A 328 -14.89 -14.16 0.13
CA ALA A 328 -14.99 -13.73 -1.26
C ALA A 328 -13.58 -13.45 -1.83
N HIS A 329 -13.32 -12.21 -2.24
CA HIS A 329 -12.05 -11.72 -2.77
C HIS A 329 -11.90 -10.22 -2.45
N LEU A 330 -10.67 -9.70 -2.52
CA LEU A 330 -10.40 -8.29 -2.18
C LEU A 330 -11.10 -7.27 -3.10
N PHE A 331 -11.47 -7.68 -4.32
CA PHE A 331 -12.20 -6.84 -5.28
C PHE A 331 -13.73 -6.84 -5.09
N ALA A 332 -14.27 -7.44 -4.03
CA ALA A 332 -15.71 -7.67 -3.87
C ALA A 332 -16.55 -6.39 -3.81
N ASP A 333 -15.94 -5.29 -3.36
CA ASP A 333 -16.61 -3.99 -3.23
C ASP A 333 -16.58 -3.14 -4.52
N LEU A 334 -16.00 -3.66 -5.61
CA LEU A 334 -16.08 -2.99 -6.90
C LEU A 334 -17.48 -3.16 -7.54
N PRO A 335 -17.88 -2.24 -8.44
CA PRO A 335 -19.08 -2.42 -9.25
C PRO A 335 -19.02 -3.75 -9.99
N LYS A 336 -20.15 -4.45 -10.10
CA LYS A 336 -20.23 -5.78 -10.74
C LYS A 336 -19.61 -5.82 -12.15
N ALA A 337 -19.76 -4.73 -12.91
CA ALA A 337 -19.17 -4.61 -14.26
C ALA A 337 -17.63 -4.53 -14.27
N MET A 338 -17.01 -4.14 -13.16
CA MET A 338 -15.56 -4.06 -12.97
C MET A 338 -14.96 -5.31 -12.32
N VAL A 339 -15.79 -6.17 -11.70
CA VAL A 339 -15.37 -7.50 -11.22
C VAL A 339 -15.27 -8.46 -12.41
N ASP A 340 -14.31 -8.17 -13.28
CA ASP A 340 -14.04 -8.87 -14.54
C ASP A 340 -12.56 -9.28 -14.56
N PRO A 341 -12.23 -10.59 -14.69
CA PRO A 341 -10.85 -11.04 -14.64
C PRO A 341 -9.93 -10.37 -15.67
N ALA A 342 -10.42 -10.06 -16.88
CA ALA A 342 -9.61 -9.40 -17.90
C ALA A 342 -9.30 -7.93 -17.55
N PHE A 343 -10.24 -7.22 -16.94
CA PHE A 343 -10.03 -5.88 -16.41
C PHE A 343 -9.05 -5.90 -15.23
N LEU A 344 -9.29 -6.76 -14.24
CA LEU A 344 -8.49 -6.85 -13.03
C LEU A 344 -7.05 -7.32 -13.30
N ASP A 345 -6.83 -8.20 -14.28
CA ASP A 345 -5.49 -8.64 -14.69
C ASP A 345 -4.62 -7.51 -15.29
N ARG A 346 -5.21 -6.36 -15.64
CA ARG A 346 -4.49 -5.16 -16.10
C ARG A 346 -4.11 -4.20 -14.97
N MET A 347 -4.47 -4.51 -13.72
CA MET A 347 -4.02 -3.74 -12.55
C MET A 347 -2.55 -4.07 -12.28
N HIS A 348 -1.67 -3.08 -12.36
CA HIS A 348 -0.25 -3.30 -12.11
C HIS A 348 0.01 -3.60 -10.62
N PHE A 349 -0.75 -2.99 -9.71
CA PHE A 349 -0.52 -3.15 -8.27
C PHE A 349 -1.82 -3.01 -7.47
N TYR A 350 -2.01 -3.92 -6.51
CA TYR A 350 -3.01 -3.76 -5.45
C TYR A 350 -2.33 -3.20 -4.20
N LEU A 351 -2.66 -1.96 -3.84
CA LEU A 351 -2.15 -1.29 -2.65
C LEU A 351 -3.05 -1.63 -1.44
N PRO A 352 -2.52 -2.31 -0.40
CA PRO A 352 -3.31 -2.67 0.78
C PRO A 352 -3.60 -1.42 1.62
N GLY A 353 -4.71 -0.74 1.33
CA GLY A 353 -5.08 0.50 2.01
C GLY A 353 -5.35 0.35 3.51
N TRP A 354 -5.47 -0.88 4.02
CA TRP A 354 -5.56 -1.21 5.46
C TRP A 354 -4.22 -1.18 6.19
N GLU A 355 -3.10 -1.18 5.48
CA GLU A 355 -1.77 -1.01 6.07
C GLU A 355 -1.43 0.47 6.31
N ALA A 356 -2.15 1.38 5.64
CA ALA A 356 -2.05 2.80 5.93
C ALA A 356 -2.76 3.11 7.26
N PRO A 357 -2.09 3.81 8.21
CA PRO A 357 -2.73 4.21 9.45
C PRO A 357 -3.89 5.18 9.18
N LYS A 358 -4.88 5.18 10.07
CA LYS A 358 -5.91 6.22 10.06
C LYS A 358 -5.26 7.58 10.36
N LEU A 359 -5.59 8.58 9.56
CA LEU A 359 -5.00 9.92 9.66
C LEU A 359 -5.38 10.58 10.99
N GLU A 360 -4.36 10.90 11.78
CA GLU A 360 -4.42 11.61 13.06
C GLU A 360 -3.47 12.81 12.99
N PRO A 361 -3.68 13.88 13.79
CA PRO A 361 -2.84 15.09 13.75
C PRO A 361 -1.33 14.81 13.81
N ARG A 362 -0.90 13.86 14.64
CA ARG A 362 0.52 13.47 14.79
C ARG A 362 1.16 12.90 13.51
N LEU A 363 0.36 12.38 12.58
CA LEU A 363 0.85 11.78 11.34
C LEU A 363 1.18 12.83 10.28
N PHE A 364 0.84 14.10 10.52
CA PHE A 364 1.15 15.19 9.61
C PHE A 364 2.42 15.89 10.05
N THR A 365 3.34 16.10 9.12
CA THR A 365 4.61 16.74 9.43
C THR A 365 4.46 18.23 9.67
N ASP A 366 5.31 18.77 10.55
CA ASP A 366 5.48 20.21 10.75
C ASP A 366 6.79 20.74 10.14
N HIS A 367 7.49 19.89 9.39
CA HIS A 367 8.79 20.17 8.82
C HIS A 367 8.73 20.72 7.38
N TYR A 368 9.90 21.01 6.82
CA TYR A 368 10.03 21.37 5.41
C TYR A 368 9.80 20.15 4.51
N GLY A 369 9.11 20.38 3.39
CA GLY A 369 9.01 19.44 2.28
C GLY A 369 9.00 20.19 0.95
N PHE A 370 9.16 19.49 -0.16
CA PHE A 370 9.10 20.10 -1.48
C PHE A 370 7.77 20.80 -1.71
N VAL A 371 7.81 21.95 -2.38
CA VAL A 371 6.62 22.57 -2.98
C VAL A 371 5.97 21.56 -3.93
N SER A 372 4.66 21.30 -3.80
CA SER A 372 3.94 20.25 -4.53
C SER A 372 4.08 20.41 -6.05
N ASP A 373 4.04 21.63 -6.58
CA ASP A 373 4.22 21.87 -8.02
C ASP A 373 5.66 21.59 -8.52
N PHE A 374 6.67 21.85 -7.68
CA PHE A 374 8.06 21.50 -7.99
C PHE A 374 8.25 19.98 -8.05
N LEU A 375 7.72 19.26 -7.05
CA LEU A 375 7.76 17.80 -7.02
C LEU A 375 6.96 17.18 -8.18
N ALA A 376 5.77 17.71 -8.46
CA ALA A 376 4.94 17.25 -9.56
C ALA A 376 5.64 17.43 -10.92
N GLU A 377 6.37 18.52 -11.12
CA GLU A 377 7.13 18.72 -12.35
C GLU A 377 8.35 17.79 -12.43
N ALA A 378 9.02 17.52 -11.31
CA ALA A 378 10.08 16.52 -11.26
C ALA A 378 9.55 15.16 -11.71
N PHE A 379 8.41 14.72 -11.16
CA PHE A 379 7.77 13.47 -11.56
C PHE A 379 7.38 13.47 -13.03
N ARG A 380 6.81 14.58 -13.54
CA ARG A 380 6.44 14.68 -14.96
C ARG A 380 7.62 14.59 -15.90
N GLN A 381 8.78 15.18 -15.57
CA GLN A 381 10.00 15.02 -16.37
C GLN A 381 10.55 13.60 -16.28
N LEU A 382 10.49 12.98 -15.10
CA LEU A 382 10.93 11.59 -14.88
C LEU A 382 10.05 10.56 -15.61
N ARG A 383 8.79 10.87 -15.95
CA ARG A 383 7.95 10.04 -16.83
C ARG A 383 8.60 9.76 -18.18
N LYS A 384 9.48 10.65 -18.67
CA LYS A 384 10.21 10.49 -19.93
C LYS A 384 11.37 9.48 -19.84
N ARG A 385 11.81 9.15 -18.62
CA ARG A 385 12.85 8.15 -18.37
C ARG A 385 12.22 6.80 -18.11
N THR A 386 13.00 5.72 -18.21
CA THR A 386 12.52 4.37 -17.94
C THR A 386 13.57 3.55 -17.21
N TYR A 387 13.15 2.80 -16.20
CA TYR A 387 13.97 1.85 -15.46
C TYR A 387 13.37 0.44 -15.50
N VAL A 388 12.54 0.13 -16.52
CA VAL A 388 11.86 -1.17 -16.64
C VAL A 388 12.82 -2.36 -16.72
N ASN A 389 14.08 -2.13 -17.13
CA ASN A 389 15.12 -3.15 -17.24
C ASN A 389 16.14 -3.12 -16.07
N ALA A 390 15.90 -2.28 -15.04
CA ALA A 390 16.87 -2.09 -13.96
C ALA A 390 17.20 -3.39 -13.20
N ILE A 391 16.25 -4.31 -13.09
CA ILE A 391 16.43 -5.56 -12.37
C ILE A 391 17.26 -6.61 -13.14
N ASP A 392 17.41 -6.48 -14.47
CA ASP A 392 17.87 -7.58 -15.34
C ASP A 392 19.32 -7.99 -15.12
N SER A 393 20.14 -7.05 -14.66
CA SER A 393 21.55 -7.33 -14.36
C SER A 393 21.74 -8.14 -13.07
N GLU A 394 20.75 -8.15 -12.18
CA GLU A 394 20.87 -8.67 -10.81
C GLU A 394 19.89 -9.81 -10.50
N PHE A 395 18.73 -9.80 -11.15
CA PHE A 395 17.60 -10.68 -10.86
C PHE A 395 16.90 -11.18 -12.13
N ASN A 396 16.57 -12.47 -12.13
CA ASN A 396 15.68 -13.09 -13.11
C ASN A 396 14.31 -13.34 -12.49
N LEU A 397 13.24 -12.94 -13.18
CA LEU A 397 11.87 -13.25 -12.73
C LEU A 397 11.51 -14.71 -13.05
N GLY A 398 10.79 -15.36 -12.14
CA GLY A 398 10.42 -16.76 -12.25
C GLY A 398 9.51 -17.07 -13.44
N PRO A 399 9.51 -18.31 -13.93
CA PRO A 399 8.82 -18.72 -15.17
C PRO A 399 7.29 -18.72 -15.07
N HIS A 400 6.73 -18.61 -13.87
CA HIS A 400 5.29 -18.55 -13.63
C HIS A 400 4.69 -17.15 -13.81
N LEU A 401 5.52 -16.10 -13.88
CA LEU A 401 5.04 -14.75 -14.15
C LEU A 401 4.71 -14.61 -15.64
N ALA A 402 3.45 -14.33 -15.96
CA ALA A 402 3.05 -14.01 -17.33
C ALA A 402 3.63 -12.65 -17.76
N GLN A 403 3.59 -12.34 -19.06
CA GLN A 403 4.10 -11.07 -19.60
C GLN A 403 3.47 -9.84 -18.92
N ARG A 404 2.18 -9.88 -18.57
CA ARG A 404 1.53 -8.81 -17.80
C ARG A 404 2.04 -8.70 -16.37
N ASP A 405 2.37 -9.82 -15.73
CA ASP A 405 2.94 -9.85 -14.39
C ASP A 405 4.34 -9.23 -14.40
N VAL A 406 5.16 -9.62 -15.38
CA VAL A 406 6.48 -9.05 -15.62
C VAL A 406 6.39 -7.54 -15.88
N LYS A 407 5.49 -7.10 -16.77
CA LYS A 407 5.24 -5.67 -17.06
C LYS A 407 4.85 -4.91 -15.79
N ALA A 408 3.93 -5.46 -14.99
CA ALA A 408 3.49 -4.85 -13.74
C ALA A 408 4.61 -4.70 -12.71
N VAL A 409 5.36 -5.77 -12.45
CA VAL A 409 6.49 -5.74 -11.52
C VAL A 409 7.54 -4.72 -11.97
N ARG A 410 7.94 -4.75 -13.24
CA ARG A 410 8.93 -3.82 -13.80
C ARG A 410 8.49 -2.37 -13.75
N LYS A 411 7.22 -2.08 -14.02
CA LYS A 411 6.69 -0.70 -13.93
C LYS A 411 6.64 -0.21 -12.49
N THR A 412 6.29 -1.06 -11.53
CA THR A 412 6.32 -0.70 -10.11
C THR A 412 7.75 -0.40 -9.65
N VAL A 413 8.72 -1.27 -9.95
CA VAL A 413 10.14 -1.04 -9.65
C VAL A 413 10.63 0.24 -10.32
N SER A 414 10.32 0.44 -11.60
CA SER A 414 10.68 1.65 -12.35
C SER A 414 10.12 2.91 -11.68
N GLY A 415 8.86 2.89 -11.26
CA GLY A 415 8.23 4.00 -10.52
C GLY A 415 8.91 4.31 -9.20
N LEU A 416 9.22 3.28 -8.39
CA LEU A 416 9.94 3.44 -7.13
C LEU A 416 11.36 3.98 -7.33
N LEU A 417 12.09 3.48 -8.33
CA LEU A 417 13.41 3.99 -8.68
C LEU A 417 13.36 5.44 -9.16
N LYS A 418 12.35 5.84 -9.93
CA LYS A 418 12.19 7.25 -10.30
C LYS A 418 11.91 8.15 -9.10
N ILE A 419 11.21 7.66 -8.07
CA ILE A 419 10.93 8.45 -6.86
C ILE A 419 12.17 8.51 -5.96
N LEU A 420 12.79 7.36 -5.69
CA LEU A 420 13.82 7.21 -4.66
C LEU A 420 15.25 7.35 -5.18
N HIS A 421 15.49 7.06 -6.45
CA HIS A 421 16.81 7.09 -7.10
C HIS A 421 16.73 7.72 -8.49
N PRO A 422 16.16 8.94 -8.62
CA PRO A 422 16.02 9.59 -9.92
C PRO A 422 17.36 9.83 -10.63
N ASN A 423 18.45 9.90 -9.86
CA ASN A 423 19.85 10.03 -10.32
C ASN A 423 20.43 8.73 -10.90
N GLY A 424 19.76 7.59 -10.77
CA GLY A 424 20.21 6.33 -11.37
C GLY A 424 21.15 5.50 -10.50
N GLU A 425 21.33 5.87 -9.23
CA GLU A 425 22.26 5.21 -8.30
C GLU A 425 21.47 4.48 -7.21
N TRP A 426 21.64 3.16 -7.11
CA TRP A 426 21.05 2.33 -6.07
C TRP A 426 21.95 1.13 -5.78
N THR A 427 21.79 0.56 -4.60
CA THR A 427 22.43 -0.69 -4.21
C THR A 427 21.58 -1.89 -4.63
N ARG A 428 22.21 -3.07 -4.74
CA ARG A 428 21.51 -4.34 -4.98
C ARG A 428 20.45 -4.65 -3.92
N SER A 429 20.72 -4.29 -2.67
CA SER A 429 19.79 -4.51 -1.55
C SER A 429 18.53 -3.66 -1.68
N GLU A 430 18.68 -2.38 -2.03
CA GLU A 430 17.53 -1.50 -2.27
C GLU A 430 16.71 -1.97 -3.47
N LEU A 431 17.39 -2.36 -4.56
CA LEU A 431 16.71 -2.88 -5.74
C LEU A 431 15.89 -4.15 -5.44
N ARG A 432 16.42 -5.04 -4.59
CA ARG A 432 15.70 -6.23 -4.09
C ARG A 432 14.46 -5.84 -3.29
N GLU A 433 14.58 -4.90 -2.37
CA GLU A 433 13.45 -4.42 -1.56
C GLU A 433 12.30 -3.91 -2.44
N TYR A 434 12.62 -3.14 -3.49
CA TYR A 434 11.62 -2.63 -4.44
C TYR A 434 11.03 -3.74 -5.31
N LEU A 435 11.85 -4.72 -5.71
CA LEU A 435 11.41 -5.89 -6.46
C LEU A 435 10.41 -6.73 -5.64
N GLU A 436 10.74 -7.03 -4.40
CA GLU A 436 9.87 -7.81 -3.51
C GLU A 436 8.55 -7.09 -3.24
N TRP A 437 8.58 -5.78 -2.98
CA TRP A 437 7.37 -4.97 -2.84
C TRP A 437 6.50 -4.99 -4.11
N ALA A 438 7.12 -4.81 -5.28
CA ALA A 438 6.45 -4.86 -6.57
C ALA A 438 5.79 -6.22 -6.85
N MET A 439 6.50 -7.30 -6.55
CA MET A 439 6.00 -8.66 -6.69
C MET A 439 4.87 -8.94 -5.70
N GLU A 440 4.96 -8.47 -4.45
CA GLU A 440 3.91 -8.64 -3.44
C GLU A 440 2.59 -8.01 -3.91
N GLY A 441 2.62 -6.73 -4.34
CA GLY A 441 1.42 -6.03 -4.79
C GLY A 441 0.81 -6.61 -6.08
N ARG A 442 1.64 -7.11 -7.01
CA ARG A 442 1.14 -7.78 -8.21
C ARG A 442 0.61 -9.19 -7.90
N ARG A 443 1.28 -9.95 -7.03
CA ARG A 443 0.80 -11.26 -6.56
C ARG A 443 -0.57 -11.11 -5.91
N ARG A 444 -0.78 -10.07 -5.09
CA ARG A 444 -2.07 -9.80 -4.44
C ARG A 444 -3.22 -9.70 -5.44
N VAL A 445 -3.01 -9.11 -6.63
CA VAL A 445 -3.96 -9.13 -7.75
C VAL A 445 -4.21 -10.56 -8.26
N LYS A 446 -3.15 -11.30 -8.57
CA LYS A 446 -3.25 -12.66 -9.14
C LYS A 446 -3.92 -13.66 -8.22
N GLU A 447 -3.67 -13.55 -6.92
CA GLU A 447 -4.32 -14.38 -5.91
C GLU A 447 -5.84 -14.16 -5.88
N GLN A 448 -6.32 -12.95 -6.18
CA GLN A 448 -7.77 -12.72 -6.29
C GLN A 448 -8.33 -13.25 -7.61
N LEU A 449 -7.59 -13.10 -8.71
CA LEU A 449 -7.98 -13.67 -10.00
C LEU A 449 -8.08 -15.19 -9.95
N LYS A 450 -7.20 -15.86 -9.21
CA LYS A 450 -7.26 -17.30 -8.94
C LYS A 450 -8.58 -17.71 -8.29
N LYS A 451 -9.13 -16.88 -7.39
CA LYS A 451 -10.45 -17.13 -6.76
C LYS A 451 -11.62 -16.90 -7.73
N LEU A 452 -11.49 -15.91 -8.62
CA LEU A 452 -12.52 -15.55 -9.59
C LEU A 452 -12.58 -16.49 -10.81
N ALA A 453 -11.43 -16.95 -11.28
CA ALA A 453 -11.28 -17.76 -12.49
C ALA A 453 -10.08 -18.73 -12.35
N ALA A 454 -10.24 -19.74 -11.48
CA ALA A 454 -9.17 -20.69 -11.12
C ALA A 454 -8.55 -21.42 -12.31
N HIS A 455 -9.35 -21.74 -13.34
CA HIS A 455 -8.88 -22.42 -14.55
C HIS A 455 -7.83 -21.59 -15.30
N ASP A 456 -8.03 -20.28 -15.37
CA ASP A 456 -7.17 -19.37 -16.17
C ASP A 456 -6.00 -18.81 -15.36
N PHE A 457 -6.09 -18.82 -14.02
CA PHE A 457 -5.14 -18.15 -13.12
C PHE A 457 -4.58 -19.06 -12.00
N SER A 458 -4.32 -20.33 -12.30
CA SER A 458 -3.79 -21.31 -11.32
C SER A 458 -2.32 -21.09 -10.94
N LYS A 459 -1.52 -20.49 -11.84
CA LYS A 459 -0.10 -20.20 -11.61
C LYS A 459 0.07 -18.86 -10.87
N THR A 460 0.24 -18.93 -9.55
CA THR A 460 0.49 -17.74 -8.69
C THR A 460 1.83 -17.79 -7.95
N SER A 461 2.75 -18.66 -8.38
CA SER A 461 4.10 -18.68 -7.82
C SER A 461 4.88 -17.45 -8.31
N PHE A 462 5.07 -16.48 -7.43
CA PHE A 462 5.87 -15.29 -7.70
C PHE A 462 7.26 -15.52 -7.11
N THR A 463 8.18 -15.96 -7.96
CA THR A 463 9.59 -16.19 -7.61
C THR A 463 10.52 -15.29 -8.41
N TYR A 464 11.71 -15.06 -7.88
CA TYR A 464 12.82 -14.44 -8.59
C TYR A 464 14.13 -15.14 -8.19
N ALA A 465 15.12 -15.14 -9.07
CA ALA A 465 16.44 -15.71 -8.79
C ALA A 465 17.53 -14.66 -8.95
N GLU A 466 18.55 -14.72 -8.10
CA GLU A 466 19.78 -13.93 -8.26
C GLU A 466 20.57 -14.42 -9.49
N VAL A 467 21.05 -13.51 -10.33
CA VAL A 467 21.76 -13.85 -11.57
C VAL A 467 23.10 -14.55 -11.31
N ASP A 468 23.84 -14.09 -10.30
CA ASP A 468 25.19 -14.57 -9.96
C ASP A 468 25.18 -15.91 -9.20
N THR A 469 24.27 -16.08 -8.24
CA THR A 469 24.19 -17.30 -7.41
C THR A 469 23.21 -18.33 -7.95
N GLY A 470 22.26 -17.93 -8.78
CA GLY A 470 21.12 -18.75 -9.20
C GLY A 470 20.12 -19.04 -8.07
N ARG A 471 20.30 -18.45 -6.89
CA ARG A 471 19.44 -18.69 -5.73
C ARG A 471 18.06 -18.10 -5.96
N GLU A 472 17.04 -18.95 -5.88
CA GLU A 472 15.64 -18.58 -6.04
C GLU A 472 15.00 -18.18 -4.70
N TYR A 473 14.11 -17.20 -4.77
CA TYR A 473 13.37 -16.61 -3.67
C TYR A 473 11.90 -16.51 -4.04
N THR A 474 11.01 -16.78 -3.09
CA THR A 474 9.56 -16.72 -3.28
C THR A 474 8.97 -15.54 -2.51
N VAL A 475 8.20 -14.69 -3.20
CA VAL A 475 7.55 -13.51 -2.60
C VAL A 475 6.14 -13.88 -2.16
N GLN A 476 5.88 -13.86 -0.85
CA GLN A 476 4.57 -14.15 -0.26
C GLN A 476 3.71 -12.89 -0.13
N VAL A 477 2.39 -13.07 0.05
CA VAL A 477 1.47 -11.98 0.42
C VAL A 477 0.91 -12.24 1.82
N PRO A 478 0.90 -11.24 2.73
CA PRO A 478 0.44 -11.41 4.11
C PRO A 478 -0.99 -11.93 4.27
N GLU A 479 -1.88 -11.67 3.32
CA GLU A 479 -3.29 -12.05 3.40
C GLU A 479 -3.55 -13.50 3.00
N GLN A 480 -2.55 -14.19 2.44
CA GLN A 480 -2.69 -15.62 2.20
C GLN A 480 -2.42 -16.38 3.51
N PRO A 481 -3.30 -17.31 3.93
CA PRO A 481 -2.95 -18.25 4.98
C PRO A 481 -1.69 -19.02 4.57
N GLU A 482 -0.83 -19.36 5.53
CA GLU A 482 0.35 -20.22 5.30
C GLU A 482 -0.09 -21.62 4.83
N VAL A 483 -0.40 -21.78 3.54
CA VAL A 483 -0.39 -23.05 2.81
C VAL A 483 0.02 -22.76 1.36
N PRO A 484 1.23 -23.12 0.92
CA PRO A 484 1.55 -23.13 -0.50
C PRO A 484 0.84 -24.31 -1.17
N ILE A 485 0.00 -24.04 -2.18
CA ILE A 485 -0.40 -25.06 -3.15
C ILE A 485 0.57 -24.93 -4.32
N GLU A 486 1.56 -25.83 -4.39
CA GLU A 486 2.41 -25.98 -5.56
C GLU A 486 1.63 -26.63 -6.71
N ALA A 487 1.74 -26.01 -7.89
CA ALA A 487 1.40 -26.59 -9.17
C ALA A 487 2.70 -26.84 -9.93
N THR A 488 3.47 -27.84 -9.50
CA THR A 488 4.51 -28.50 -10.29
C THR A 488 4.57 -29.95 -9.85
N GLY A 489 4.34 -30.86 -10.81
CA GLY A 489 4.36 -32.30 -10.59
C GLY A 489 5.76 -32.78 -10.24
N ALA A 490 6.02 -32.86 -8.95
CA ALA A 490 6.89 -33.79 -8.28
C ALA A 490 6.34 -33.84 -6.85
N GLU A 491 5.89 -35.00 -6.39
CA GLU A 491 5.26 -35.15 -5.07
C GLU A 491 6.18 -34.56 -3.98
N PRO A 492 5.77 -33.47 -3.28
CA PRO A 492 6.49 -32.97 -2.13
C PRO A 492 5.92 -33.63 -0.87
N GLU A 493 6.80 -34.13 -0.02
CA GLU A 493 6.42 -34.65 1.30
C GLU A 493 5.72 -33.58 2.15
N PRO A 494 4.69 -33.94 2.96
CA PRO A 494 3.82 -32.97 3.61
C PRO A 494 4.49 -32.26 4.78
N ALA A 495 4.33 -30.94 4.84
CA ALA A 495 4.52 -30.16 6.07
C ALA A 495 3.43 -30.56 7.09
N GLU A 496 3.83 -31.25 8.14
CA GLU A 496 2.92 -31.89 9.09
C GLU A 496 2.20 -30.87 10.00
N ALA A 497 0.90 -30.70 9.74
CA ALA A 497 -0.07 -30.38 10.78
C ALA A 497 -0.26 -31.61 11.69
N ALA A 498 -0.97 -31.45 12.82
CA ALA A 498 -1.39 -32.59 13.65
C ALA A 498 -1.88 -33.74 12.76
N ALA A 499 -1.38 -34.94 13.00
CA ALA A 499 -1.63 -36.07 12.11
C ALA A 499 -3.13 -36.27 11.90
N ASP A 500 -3.53 -36.61 10.67
CA ASP A 500 -4.90 -37.00 10.38
C ASP A 500 -5.32 -38.07 11.42
N PRO A 501 -6.48 -37.94 12.09
CA PRO A 501 -6.98 -38.94 13.03
C PRO A 501 -7.03 -40.37 12.45
N SER A 502 -7.02 -40.49 11.12
CA SER A 502 -6.96 -41.77 10.39
C SER A 502 -5.55 -42.36 10.20
N THR A 503 -4.48 -41.62 10.47
CA THR A 503 -3.09 -42.11 10.39
C THR A 503 -2.82 -43.09 11.53
N SER A 504 -2.24 -44.27 11.28
CA SER A 504 -1.97 -45.24 12.36
C SER A 504 -0.80 -44.80 13.26
N VAL A 505 -0.79 -45.22 14.52
CA VAL A 505 0.34 -44.98 15.44
C VAL A 505 1.64 -45.57 14.88
N THR A 506 1.57 -46.70 14.18
CA THR A 506 2.74 -47.32 13.54
C THR A 506 3.37 -46.40 12.49
N ASP A 507 2.56 -45.73 11.67
CA ASP A 507 3.04 -44.78 10.66
C ASP A 507 3.63 -43.52 11.32
N LEU A 508 3.04 -43.07 12.43
CA LEU A 508 3.55 -41.93 13.19
C LEU A 508 4.90 -42.21 13.85
N ILE A 509 5.11 -43.43 14.34
CA ILE A 509 6.41 -43.86 14.86
C ILE A 509 7.46 -43.86 13.75
N ALA A 510 7.11 -44.37 12.55
CA ALA A 510 8.02 -44.43 11.41
C ALA A 510 8.47 -43.03 10.92
N LYS A 511 7.62 -42.00 11.09
CA LYS A 511 7.93 -40.60 10.77
C LYS A 511 8.91 -39.93 11.75
N GLY A 512 9.07 -40.51 12.95
CA GLY A 512 9.97 -39.99 13.98
C GLY A 512 9.50 -38.69 14.64
N GLU A 513 10.21 -38.27 15.69
CA GLU A 513 9.94 -37.00 16.37
C GLU A 513 10.26 -35.80 15.47
N ASN A 514 9.35 -34.84 15.43
CA ASN A 514 9.49 -33.64 14.62
C ASN A 514 8.71 -32.45 15.23
N SER A 515 8.37 -31.43 14.45
CA SER A 515 7.66 -30.26 14.95
C SER A 515 6.23 -30.53 15.43
N SER A 516 5.61 -31.59 14.93
CA SER A 516 4.22 -31.99 15.15
C SER A 516 4.09 -33.36 15.81
N ILE A 517 5.15 -34.16 15.88
CA ILE A 517 5.15 -35.48 16.53
C ILE A 517 6.18 -35.49 17.67
N GLU A 518 5.78 -35.94 18.85
CA GLU A 518 6.66 -36.13 20.02
C GLU A 518 6.39 -37.50 20.65
N PHE A 519 7.44 -38.18 21.10
CA PHE A 519 7.36 -39.45 21.83
C PHE A 519 7.68 -39.27 23.31
N LYS A 520 7.00 -40.05 24.14
CA LYS A 520 7.30 -40.20 25.56
C LYS A 520 7.22 -41.66 25.92
N SER A 521 8.24 -42.18 26.59
CA SER A 521 8.29 -43.59 26.98
C SER A 521 7.26 -43.95 28.06
N THR A 522 6.76 -42.95 28.80
CA THR A 522 5.85 -43.11 29.95
C THR A 522 5.12 -41.81 30.24
N PHE A 523 3.95 -41.89 30.87
CA PHE A 523 3.22 -40.72 31.36
C PHE A 523 3.64 -40.32 32.76
N ARG A 524 3.74 -41.26 33.70
CA ARG A 524 3.90 -40.92 35.13
C ARG A 524 4.86 -41.81 35.90
N VAL A 525 5.46 -42.82 35.28
CA VAL A 525 6.35 -43.77 35.96
C VAL A 525 7.79 -43.48 35.59
N ASN A 526 8.66 -43.31 36.57
CA ASN A 526 10.09 -43.27 36.29
C ASN A 526 10.57 -44.70 36.04
N LEU A 527 10.91 -45.01 34.79
CA LEU A 527 11.27 -46.38 34.36
C LEU A 527 12.53 -46.94 35.04
N ALA A 528 13.38 -46.10 35.63
CA ALA A 528 14.54 -46.56 36.39
C ALA A 528 14.18 -47.01 37.81
N THR A 529 13.15 -46.41 38.42
CA THR A 529 12.76 -46.69 39.81
C THR A 529 11.48 -47.50 39.93
N GLY A 530 10.68 -47.58 38.85
CA GLY A 530 9.36 -48.20 38.83
C GLY A 530 8.31 -47.46 39.67
N GLN A 531 8.62 -46.25 40.13
CA GLN A 531 7.74 -45.46 41.00
C GLN A 531 7.12 -44.28 40.25
N ARG A 532 5.99 -43.79 40.77
CA ARG A 532 5.35 -42.57 40.26
C ARG A 532 6.30 -41.38 40.41
N ASP A 533 6.43 -40.61 39.34
CA ASP A 533 7.24 -39.40 39.28
C ASP A 533 6.45 -38.24 38.67
N VAL A 534 6.24 -37.19 39.45
CA VAL A 534 5.50 -35.98 39.03
C VAL A 534 6.25 -35.24 37.93
N ALA A 535 7.58 -35.39 37.82
CA ALA A 535 8.35 -34.78 36.75
C ALA A 535 7.98 -35.38 35.37
N MET A 536 7.62 -36.67 35.31
CA MET A 536 7.13 -37.31 34.09
C MET A 536 5.77 -36.74 33.68
N GLU A 537 4.85 -36.61 34.65
CA GLU A 537 3.54 -35.98 34.43
C GLU A 537 3.70 -34.56 33.87
N GLN A 538 4.63 -33.78 34.44
CA GLN A 538 4.91 -32.42 33.98
C GLN A 538 5.55 -32.36 32.58
N THR A 539 6.30 -33.37 32.17
CA THR A 539 6.89 -33.43 30.83
C THR A 539 5.81 -33.60 29.76
N VAL A 540 4.82 -34.45 30.03
CA VAL A 540 3.63 -34.62 29.17
C VAL A 540 2.81 -33.32 29.13
N VAL A 541 2.53 -32.70 30.27
CA VAL A 541 1.79 -31.43 30.37
C VAL A 541 2.46 -30.33 29.55
N LYS A 542 3.79 -30.16 29.69
CA LYS A 542 4.55 -29.14 28.92
C LYS A 542 4.45 -29.40 27.43
N THR A 543 4.56 -30.65 26.99
CA THR A 543 4.47 -31.02 25.58
C THR A 543 3.10 -30.66 25.00
N VAL A 544 2.02 -31.03 25.70
CA VAL A 544 0.65 -30.70 25.28
C VAL A 544 0.45 -29.17 25.24
N ALA A 545 0.93 -28.43 26.24
CA ALA A 545 0.91 -26.97 26.23
C ALA A 545 1.69 -26.38 25.05
N GLY A 546 2.86 -26.94 24.74
CA GLY A 546 3.69 -26.55 23.61
C GLY A 546 2.94 -26.69 22.29
N PHE A 547 2.21 -27.80 22.08
CA PHE A 547 1.38 -28.00 20.89
C PHE A 547 0.17 -27.07 20.86
N LEU A 548 -0.55 -26.89 21.98
CA LEU A 548 -1.69 -25.98 22.09
C LEU A 548 -1.31 -24.53 21.72
N ASN A 549 -0.11 -24.09 22.13
CA ASN A 549 0.40 -22.75 21.88
C ASN A 549 1.13 -22.57 20.54
N ALA A 550 1.31 -23.64 19.77
CA ALA A 550 1.97 -23.63 18.47
C ALA A 550 0.98 -23.98 17.35
N ARG A 551 1.27 -24.98 16.53
CA ARG A 551 0.45 -25.39 15.37
C ARG A 551 -0.43 -26.62 15.64
N GLY A 552 -0.52 -27.08 16.88
CA GLY A 552 -1.03 -28.41 17.22
C GLY A 552 0.03 -29.50 17.00
N GLY A 553 -0.34 -30.76 17.23
CA GLY A 553 0.54 -31.90 17.06
C GLY A 553 -0.03 -33.18 17.68
N THR A 554 0.72 -34.27 17.59
CA THR A 554 0.39 -35.57 18.14
C THR A 554 1.50 -35.99 19.12
N LEU A 555 1.11 -36.31 20.35
CA LEU A 555 2.01 -36.90 21.36
C LEU A 555 1.71 -38.40 21.49
N LEU A 556 2.74 -39.24 21.35
CA LEU A 556 2.65 -40.67 21.60
C LEU A 556 3.29 -41.02 22.95
N ILE A 557 2.55 -41.69 23.81
CA ILE A 557 3.00 -42.16 25.12
C ILE A 557 3.06 -43.69 25.13
N GLY A 558 4.19 -44.24 25.60
CA GLY A 558 4.53 -45.65 25.49
C GLY A 558 5.48 -45.95 24.33
N VAL A 559 6.20 -44.94 23.83
CA VAL A 559 7.18 -45.04 22.74
C VAL A 559 8.50 -44.43 23.22
N ALA A 560 9.62 -45.14 23.08
CA ALA A 560 10.94 -44.60 23.40
C ALA A 560 11.42 -43.60 22.34
N ASP A 561 12.43 -42.78 22.67
CA ASP A 561 12.97 -41.75 21.78
C ASP A 561 13.52 -42.33 20.45
N ASP A 562 13.90 -43.62 20.44
CA ASP A 562 14.34 -44.35 19.24
C ASP A 562 13.18 -44.95 18.41
N GLY A 563 11.93 -44.69 18.79
CA GLY A 563 10.72 -45.22 18.15
C GLY A 563 10.29 -46.60 18.64
N THR A 564 11.01 -47.23 19.58
CA THR A 564 10.65 -48.57 20.08
C THR A 564 9.35 -48.51 20.91
N PRO A 565 8.29 -49.26 20.55
CA PRO A 565 7.09 -49.38 21.37
C PRO A 565 7.44 -50.05 22.71
N ARG A 566 7.22 -49.34 23.81
CA ARG A 566 7.45 -49.80 25.19
C ARG A 566 6.16 -50.27 25.86
N GLY A 567 5.04 -49.69 25.46
CA GLY A 567 3.73 -49.96 26.06
C GLY A 567 3.46 -49.11 27.30
N LEU A 568 2.28 -49.31 27.88
CA LEU A 568 1.77 -48.56 29.03
C LEU A 568 1.50 -49.44 30.26
N SER A 569 2.07 -50.66 30.31
CA SER A 569 1.85 -51.62 31.40
C SER A 569 2.11 -51.03 32.79
N GLU A 570 3.25 -50.38 32.96
CA GLU A 570 3.67 -49.75 34.22
C GLU A 570 2.78 -48.56 34.56
N ASP A 571 2.38 -47.77 33.56
CA ASP A 571 1.48 -46.64 33.71
C ASP A 571 0.05 -47.09 34.08
N PHE A 572 -0.44 -48.21 33.56
CA PHE A 572 -1.71 -48.81 33.98
C PHE A 572 -1.67 -49.24 35.43
N VAL A 573 -0.59 -49.87 35.88
CA VAL A 573 -0.42 -50.21 37.30
C VAL A 573 -0.39 -48.94 38.16
N ALA A 574 0.36 -47.92 37.76
CA ALA A 574 0.47 -46.65 38.48
C ALA A 574 -0.82 -45.81 38.49
N THR A 575 -1.79 -46.11 37.62
CA THR A 575 -3.13 -45.49 37.60
C THR A 575 -4.19 -46.34 38.30
N GLY A 576 -3.78 -47.40 38.99
CA GLY A 576 -4.65 -48.28 39.78
C GLY A 576 -5.20 -49.49 39.01
N ASN A 577 -4.56 -49.84 37.89
CA ASN A 577 -4.85 -50.99 37.03
C ASN A 577 -6.29 -51.07 36.52
N ARG A 578 -6.83 -49.91 36.13
CA ARG A 578 -8.21 -49.74 35.63
C ARG A 578 -8.28 -49.69 34.10
N GLY A 579 -7.25 -50.20 33.43
CA GLY A 579 -7.13 -50.20 31.97
C GLY A 579 -7.14 -48.80 31.36
N ARG A 580 -7.52 -48.72 30.07
CA ARG A 580 -7.56 -47.49 29.25
C ARG A 580 -8.40 -46.38 29.87
N ASP A 581 -9.57 -46.71 30.41
CA ASP A 581 -10.50 -45.72 30.99
C ASP A 581 -9.92 -45.07 32.25
N GLY A 582 -9.32 -45.88 33.12
CA GLY A 582 -8.66 -45.38 34.33
C GLY A 582 -7.48 -44.48 34.03
N TYR A 583 -6.65 -44.89 33.07
CA TYR A 583 -5.52 -44.09 32.60
C TYR A 583 -5.99 -42.78 31.98
N THR A 584 -6.99 -42.81 31.10
CA THR A 584 -7.57 -41.63 30.45
C THR A 584 -8.10 -40.63 31.48
N ASN A 585 -8.83 -41.10 32.49
CA ASN A 585 -9.34 -40.22 33.55
C ASN A 585 -8.22 -39.54 34.35
N VAL A 586 -7.15 -40.28 34.67
CA VAL A 586 -6.00 -39.70 35.41
C VAL A 586 -5.25 -38.71 34.54
N LEU A 587 -4.97 -39.05 33.28
CA LEU A 587 -4.30 -38.18 32.32
C LEU A 587 -5.09 -36.89 32.09
N THR A 588 -6.39 -37.00 31.81
CA THR A 588 -7.30 -35.85 31.66
C THR A 588 -7.31 -35.00 32.93
N SER A 589 -7.38 -35.60 34.12
CA SER A 589 -7.35 -34.86 35.39
C SER A 589 -6.04 -34.07 35.61
N VAL A 590 -4.91 -34.66 35.22
CA VAL A 590 -3.60 -33.99 35.28
C VAL A 590 -3.52 -32.83 34.28
N LEU A 591 -4.01 -33.02 33.05
CA LEU A 591 -4.08 -31.96 32.05
C LEU A 591 -5.02 -30.83 32.48
N GLU A 592 -6.22 -31.14 33.00
CA GLU A 592 -7.18 -30.13 33.46
C GLU A 592 -6.65 -29.29 34.62
N SER A 593 -6.01 -29.93 35.60
CA SER A 593 -5.45 -29.23 36.77
C SER A 593 -4.29 -28.32 36.39
N SER A 594 -3.52 -28.69 35.37
CA SER A 594 -2.31 -27.96 34.95
C SER A 594 -2.56 -26.90 33.87
N LEU A 595 -3.44 -27.17 32.90
CA LEU A 595 -3.70 -26.35 31.70
C LEU A 595 -5.06 -25.62 31.74
N GLY A 596 -5.99 -26.09 32.58
CA GLY A 596 -7.36 -25.61 32.63
C GLY A 596 -8.30 -26.41 31.71
N ARG A 597 -9.58 -26.50 32.12
CA ARG A 597 -10.59 -27.33 31.45
C ARG A 597 -10.83 -26.97 29.99
N THR A 598 -10.85 -25.67 29.67
CA THR A 598 -11.07 -25.19 28.30
C THR A 598 -9.93 -25.61 27.36
N ALA A 599 -8.69 -25.66 27.83
CA ALA A 599 -7.56 -26.06 27.00
C ALA A 599 -7.63 -27.55 26.64
N VAL A 600 -8.10 -28.39 27.57
CA VAL A 600 -8.21 -29.84 27.40
C VAL A 600 -9.27 -30.23 26.35
N THR A 601 -10.26 -29.38 26.05
CA THR A 601 -11.23 -29.68 24.98
C THR A 601 -10.61 -29.78 23.60
N ASN A 602 -9.39 -29.26 23.43
CA ASN A 602 -8.62 -29.35 22.19
C ASN A 602 -7.70 -30.58 22.13
N VAL A 603 -7.83 -31.52 23.07
CA VAL A 603 -7.02 -32.74 23.15
C VAL A 603 -7.92 -33.96 23.00
N ALA A 604 -7.67 -34.77 21.97
CA ALA A 604 -8.32 -36.06 21.78
C ALA A 604 -7.36 -37.20 22.20
N ILE A 605 -7.84 -38.13 23.01
CA ILE A 605 -7.05 -39.27 23.52
C ILE A 605 -7.56 -40.55 22.87
N SER A 606 -6.65 -41.33 22.28
CA SER A 606 -6.93 -42.64 21.69
C SER A 606 -5.83 -43.65 22.04
N PHE A 607 -6.08 -44.93 21.77
CA PHE A 607 -5.15 -46.03 22.04
C PHE A 607 -5.04 -46.96 20.84
N GLU A 608 -3.82 -47.41 20.56
CA GLU A 608 -3.54 -48.36 19.49
C GLU A 608 -2.55 -49.43 19.98
N GLN A 609 -2.67 -50.64 19.44
CA GLN A 609 -1.76 -51.76 19.70
C GLN A 609 -0.68 -51.79 18.62
N VAL A 610 0.58 -51.65 19.02
CA VAL A 610 1.75 -51.70 18.13
C VAL A 610 2.73 -52.74 18.66
N SER A 611 2.96 -53.81 17.91
CA SER A 611 3.84 -54.92 18.31
C SER A 611 3.51 -55.50 19.70
N ASP A 612 2.22 -55.79 19.93
CA ASP A 612 1.65 -56.28 21.21
C ASP A 612 1.79 -55.32 22.41
N GLN A 613 2.24 -54.08 22.18
CA GLN A 613 2.34 -53.03 23.18
C GLN A 613 1.25 -51.98 22.97
N GLU A 614 0.61 -51.54 24.06
CA GLU A 614 -0.43 -50.53 24.01
C GLU A 614 0.17 -49.12 24.09
N VAL A 615 -0.07 -48.30 23.07
CA VAL A 615 0.42 -46.90 22.97
C VAL A 615 -0.77 -45.95 23.08
N CYS A 616 -0.59 -44.87 23.85
CA CYS A 616 -1.59 -43.80 23.96
C CYS A 616 -1.22 -42.66 23.02
N ARG A 617 -2.19 -42.22 22.21
CA ARG A 617 -2.07 -41.11 21.28
C ARG A 617 -2.89 -39.93 21.78
N LEU A 618 -2.26 -38.76 21.85
CA LEU A 618 -2.92 -37.49 22.13
C LEU A 618 -2.84 -36.63 20.88
N ASP A 619 -3.97 -36.40 20.21
CA ASP A 619 -4.06 -35.41 19.13
C ASP A 619 -4.45 -34.06 19.70
N VAL A 620 -3.56 -33.08 19.57
CA VAL A 620 -3.67 -31.75 20.15
C VAL A 620 -3.94 -30.75 19.04
N THR A 621 -5.12 -30.16 19.05
CA THR A 621 -5.47 -29.06 18.15
C THR A 621 -4.98 -27.74 18.75
N ARG A 622 -4.52 -26.81 17.92
CA ARG A 622 -4.09 -25.48 18.36
C ARG A 622 -5.21 -24.77 19.15
N SER A 623 -4.84 -24.11 20.25
CA SER A 623 -5.76 -23.29 21.04
C SER A 623 -6.00 -21.90 20.42
N HIS A 624 -7.23 -21.39 20.57
CA HIS A 624 -7.62 -20.02 20.17
C HIS A 624 -7.27 -18.94 21.21
N GLU A 625 -6.78 -19.35 22.38
CA GLU A 625 -6.26 -18.48 23.43
C GLU A 625 -4.94 -19.05 23.97
N PRO A 626 -4.02 -18.22 24.50
CA PRO A 626 -2.77 -18.72 25.08
C PRO A 626 -3.02 -19.62 26.29
N VAL A 627 -2.40 -20.80 26.31
CA VAL A 627 -2.53 -21.80 27.37
C VAL A 627 -1.31 -21.75 28.27
N PHE A 628 -1.50 -21.40 29.53
CA PHE A 628 -0.43 -21.36 30.53
C PHE A 628 -0.43 -22.63 31.38
N VAL A 629 0.77 -23.11 31.71
CA VAL A 629 0.98 -24.23 32.64
C VAL A 629 1.18 -23.67 34.04
N LYS A 630 0.40 -24.17 35.01
CA LYS A 630 0.63 -23.85 36.43
C LYS A 630 1.82 -24.63 36.97
N ASN A 631 2.87 -23.94 37.40
CA ASN A 631 4.01 -24.58 38.02
C ASN A 631 3.81 -24.82 39.53
N SER A 632 4.76 -25.50 40.18
CA SER A 632 4.69 -25.83 41.61
C SER A 632 4.69 -24.64 42.56
N LYS A 633 5.06 -23.44 42.08
CA LYS A 633 5.02 -22.18 42.83
C LYS A 633 3.72 -21.39 42.61
N GLY A 634 2.86 -21.85 41.70
CA GLY A 634 1.61 -21.18 41.33
C GLY A 634 1.74 -20.16 40.20
N ASP A 635 2.93 -20.00 39.61
CA ASP A 635 3.12 -19.10 38.48
C ASP A 635 2.60 -19.72 37.18
N ALA A 636 2.23 -18.85 36.23
CA ALA A 636 1.69 -19.22 34.92
C ALA A 636 2.79 -19.17 33.86
N ASP A 637 3.28 -20.35 33.47
CA ASP A 637 4.38 -20.51 32.51
C ASP A 637 3.85 -20.72 31.08
N LEU A 638 4.39 -20.01 30.10
CA LEU A 638 4.03 -20.19 28.68
C LEU A 638 5.06 -21.07 27.96
N TYR A 639 4.66 -22.29 27.61
CA TYR A 639 5.48 -23.22 26.83
C TYR A 639 5.05 -23.22 25.37
N VAL A 640 6.01 -23.16 24.45
CA VAL A 640 5.78 -23.15 23.00
C VAL A 640 6.65 -24.19 22.33
N ARG A 641 6.08 -24.94 21.36
CA ARG A 641 6.84 -25.83 20.49
C ARG A 641 7.61 -25.01 19.45
N ILE A 642 8.94 -25.11 19.46
CA ILE A 642 9.85 -24.47 18.51
C ILE A 642 10.70 -25.58 17.88
N ASN A 643 10.50 -25.80 16.57
CA ASN A 643 11.03 -26.97 15.85
C ASN A 643 10.66 -28.26 16.61
N ASN A 644 11.63 -29.13 16.89
CA ASN A 644 11.44 -30.38 17.62
C ASN A 644 11.56 -30.26 19.15
N SER A 645 11.41 -29.07 19.73
CA SER A 645 11.57 -28.88 21.17
C SER A 645 10.51 -27.98 21.79
N THR A 646 10.05 -28.34 22.98
CA THR A 646 9.12 -27.50 23.77
C THR A 646 9.91 -26.60 24.70
N ARG A 647 9.78 -25.28 24.55
CA ARG A 647 10.56 -24.29 25.30
C ARG A 647 9.69 -23.38 26.15
N LEU A 648 10.17 -23.05 27.35
CA LEU A 648 9.59 -22.01 28.19
C LEU A 648 9.98 -20.63 27.64
N LEU A 649 9.01 -19.75 27.44
CA LEU A 649 9.27 -18.35 27.11
C LEU A 649 9.40 -17.52 28.39
N ASN A 650 10.38 -16.61 28.42
CA ASN A 650 10.45 -15.61 29.50
C ASN A 650 9.28 -14.62 29.37
N THR A 651 9.05 -13.79 30.39
CA THR A 651 7.91 -12.85 30.43
C THR A 651 7.84 -11.92 29.21
N GLN A 652 8.97 -11.40 28.75
CA GLN A 652 9.02 -10.49 27.61
C GLN A 652 8.65 -11.22 26.31
N ASP A 653 9.27 -12.37 26.06
CA ASP A 653 9.03 -13.19 24.88
C ASP A 653 7.61 -13.74 24.87
N ALA A 654 7.08 -14.13 26.03
CA ALA A 654 5.70 -14.59 26.17
C ALA A 654 4.69 -13.49 25.80
N LEU A 655 4.87 -12.25 26.28
CA LEU A 655 3.99 -11.13 25.94
C LEU A 655 4.03 -10.79 24.44
N GLN A 656 5.23 -10.80 23.84
CA GLN A 656 5.38 -10.57 22.40
C GLN A 656 4.76 -11.71 21.58
N TYR A 657 5.01 -12.95 21.99
CA TYR A 657 4.47 -14.14 21.34
C TYR A 657 2.95 -14.15 21.39
N VAL A 658 2.35 -13.85 22.55
CA VAL A 658 0.90 -13.78 22.71
C VAL A 658 0.29 -12.72 21.77
N ARG A 659 0.85 -11.50 21.77
CA ARG A 659 0.37 -10.40 20.89
C ARG A 659 0.47 -10.69 19.40
N LYS A 660 1.38 -11.59 19.00
CA LYS A 660 1.59 -12.01 17.60
C LYS A 660 0.64 -13.14 17.19
N HIS A 661 0.37 -14.08 18.10
CA HIS A 661 -0.32 -15.33 17.75
C HIS A 661 -1.81 -15.36 18.11
N TRP A 662 -2.27 -14.47 18.99
CA TRP A 662 -3.68 -14.32 19.36
C TRP A 662 -4.04 -12.83 19.42
N ARG A 663 -5.00 -12.39 18.60
CA ARG A 663 -5.55 -11.03 18.57
C ARG A 663 -7.04 -11.06 18.32
#